data_AF-A0A0N4UEN4-F1
#
_entry.id   AF-A0A0N4UEN4-F1
#
_cell.length_a   1.000
_cell.length_b   1.000
_cell.length_c   1.000
_cell.angle_alpha   90.00
_cell.angle_beta   90.00
_cell.angle_gamma   90.00
#
_symmetry.space_group_name_H-M   'P 1'
#
loop_
_entity.id
_entity.type
_entity.pdbx_description
1 polymer ?
#
loop_
_entity_poly.entity_id
_entity_poly.type
_entity_poly.pdbx_seq_one_letter_code
_entity_poly.pdbx_strand_id
1 'polypeptide(L)'
;MELFSVNKQVEHPLTEMLTNVNLPAAQLQIAMGVPLHCISEVRLYCGFSRYGTDKIPFEGRFKTDKHVVSVRITSEDPEENFQPTSGEIKNLNFRSSQFVWGYFSHVGAGSLHEFADSQFGHLFASGSTRHLAISNMLNALNELQLQSQFPVTVPYLRLLFKDPDYEENNIDTTWLDRRIAAKKHTVEQPPLPLAIAYASMLIAHSRITEAFSNFSNSISRGQILQPSDLTETHQIELINNNVKYSVTVTRSATFEYIVKMNGRCAFIVFEKENDPTVLRSSCAGKLLTYEAEDGQLLKPGQLYASMESMKVVLDMRVKKVGGRFKRVAQIGQVLHPGTLVALLNDQDNISFLKPVDFEECFPEWIMETVRFLPINFLFSDVIQRVRNVFDGYCKSVPTFADHIDSLVETLFSILNDSDLPHEQMRQVVAVLKHRISADMYKELINFIDPNYDFPAKAIKKKINNYLDSLYPQDLSTEQLKFAPILLICDKYEDGGEGHSAHVLKELLGYYYQGEQYFQNFQYDKCVSQLLSEVKDTERCVRIIYSHTRVKEKNLLVIKLLKRASRSRRLIMSLSSILEKFADFTKNEYSELAHLARKLLIEAETPTYTEIKIRGSSPGPANLEKYDILFETFDSSYQSVLKYLTDCCGVPESSIQRLNDGGHLNDVRFSLRVQKIA
;
A
#
# COMPACT_ATOMS: atom_id res chain seq x y z
N MET A 1 29.43 -13.56 -57.17
CA MET A 1 30.47 -13.54 -56.09
C MET A 1 30.08 -12.51 -55.02
N GLU A 2 28.83 -12.53 -54.55
CA GLU A 2 28.16 -11.29 -54.08
C GLU A 2 27.85 -11.21 -52.57
N LEU A 3 28.40 -12.10 -51.74
CA LEU A 3 28.16 -12.10 -50.28
C LEU A 3 29.43 -11.94 -49.43
N PHE A 4 30.46 -11.30 -49.98
CA PHE A 4 31.69 -11.01 -49.25
C PHE A 4 31.67 -9.59 -48.68
N SER A 5 31.27 -9.44 -47.42
CA SER A 5 31.43 -8.17 -46.71
C SER A 5 32.92 -7.89 -46.50
N VAL A 6 33.41 -6.78 -47.05
CA VAL A 6 34.77 -6.27 -46.80
C VAL A 6 34.93 -5.63 -45.41
N ASN A 7 33.81 -5.39 -44.71
CA ASN A 7 33.77 -4.72 -43.42
C ASN A 7 33.36 -5.67 -42.28
N LYS A 8 33.83 -5.34 -41.06
CA LYS A 8 33.47 -6.04 -39.82
C LYS A 8 31.96 -5.92 -39.55
N GLN A 9 31.27 -7.06 -39.47
CA GLN A 9 29.83 -7.11 -39.13
C GLN A 9 29.56 -6.71 -37.67
N VAL A 10 28.36 -6.19 -37.37
CA VAL A 10 27.98 -5.76 -36.01
C VAL A 10 27.82 -6.95 -35.06
N GLU A 11 27.30 -8.06 -35.58
CA GLU A 11 27.14 -9.38 -34.95
C GLU A 11 28.44 -10.18 -34.74
N HIS A 12 29.62 -9.62 -35.04
CA HIS A 12 30.92 -10.26 -34.81
C HIS A 12 31.12 -10.91 -33.42
N PRO A 13 30.57 -10.41 -32.28
CA PRO A 13 30.80 -11.03 -30.99
C PRO A 13 30.19 -12.43 -30.84
N LEU A 14 29.27 -12.84 -31.72
CA LEU A 14 28.87 -14.25 -31.86
C LEU A 14 30.10 -15.13 -32.12
N THR A 15 30.89 -14.78 -33.14
CA THR A 15 32.09 -15.50 -33.54
C THR A 15 33.18 -15.38 -32.48
N GLU A 16 33.33 -14.21 -31.84
CA GLU A 16 34.27 -14.04 -30.73
C GLU A 16 33.92 -14.95 -29.55
N MET A 17 32.65 -15.01 -29.14
CA MET A 17 32.20 -15.90 -28.06
C MET A 17 32.28 -17.38 -28.42
N LEU A 18 32.14 -17.75 -29.70
CA LEU A 18 32.27 -19.15 -30.17
C LEU A 18 33.74 -19.60 -30.27
N THR A 19 34.65 -18.72 -30.70
CA THR A 19 36.06 -19.04 -30.98
C THR A 19 37.03 -18.67 -29.86
N ASN A 20 36.63 -17.73 -28.99
CA ASN A 20 37.48 -17.01 -28.04
C ASN A 20 38.60 -16.17 -28.72
N VAL A 21 38.38 -15.74 -29.97
CA VAL A 21 39.26 -14.82 -30.71
C VAL A 21 38.68 -13.41 -30.68
N ASN A 22 39.49 -12.40 -30.36
CA ASN A 22 39.13 -10.99 -30.40
C ASN A 22 39.34 -10.48 -31.85
N LEU A 23 38.25 -10.36 -32.62
CA LEU A 23 38.31 -10.05 -34.04
C LEU A 23 38.90 -8.65 -34.35
N PRO A 24 38.61 -7.54 -33.62
CA PRO A 24 39.27 -6.27 -33.90
C PRO A 24 40.76 -6.29 -33.51
N ALA A 25 41.16 -7.00 -32.45
CA ALA A 25 42.58 -7.18 -32.12
C ALA A 25 43.31 -8.06 -33.16
N ALA A 26 42.65 -9.09 -33.70
CA ALA A 26 43.17 -9.90 -34.80
C ALA A 26 43.28 -9.07 -36.10
N GLN A 27 42.27 -8.26 -36.43
CA GLN A 27 42.32 -7.32 -37.56
C GLN A 27 43.48 -6.33 -37.44
N LEU A 28 43.72 -5.76 -36.25
CA LEU A 28 44.86 -4.87 -35.99
C LEU A 28 46.20 -5.59 -36.18
N GLN A 29 46.34 -6.83 -35.69
CA GLN A 29 47.54 -7.65 -35.90
C GLN A 29 47.78 -7.94 -37.39
N ILE A 30 46.75 -8.34 -38.14
CA ILE A 30 46.83 -8.57 -39.59
C ILE A 30 47.22 -7.28 -40.33
N ALA A 31 46.67 -6.13 -39.95
CA ALA A 31 47.02 -4.83 -40.52
C ALA A 31 48.48 -4.41 -40.23
N MET A 32 49.06 -4.85 -39.11
CA MET A 32 50.50 -4.72 -38.81
C MET A 32 51.37 -5.78 -39.53
N GLY A 33 50.80 -6.61 -40.40
CA GLY A 33 51.51 -7.67 -41.14
C GLY A 33 51.79 -8.93 -40.33
N VAL A 34 51.21 -9.10 -39.14
CA VAL A 34 51.34 -10.33 -38.35
C VAL A 34 50.59 -11.46 -39.07
N PRO A 35 51.25 -12.57 -39.43
CA PRO A 35 50.59 -13.66 -40.13
C PRO A 35 49.63 -14.40 -39.19
N LEU A 36 48.52 -14.92 -39.75
CA LEU A 36 47.41 -15.52 -38.98
C LEU A 36 47.86 -16.62 -38.00
N HIS A 37 48.88 -17.42 -38.35
CA HIS A 37 49.42 -18.49 -37.50
C HIS A 37 50.28 -17.98 -36.33
N CYS A 38 50.56 -16.69 -36.21
CA CYS A 38 51.23 -16.07 -35.06
C CYS A 38 50.26 -15.35 -34.11
N ILE A 39 48.98 -15.21 -34.48
CA ILE A 39 47.97 -14.53 -33.65
C ILE A 39 47.58 -15.47 -32.50
N SER A 40 48.00 -15.11 -31.28
CA SER A 40 47.91 -15.93 -30.05
C SER A 40 46.57 -16.62 -29.82
N GLU A 41 45.46 -15.95 -30.13
CA GLU A 41 44.10 -16.45 -29.92
C GLU A 41 43.68 -17.44 -31.02
N VAL A 42 44.02 -17.16 -32.27
CA VAL A 42 43.79 -18.05 -33.41
C VAL A 42 44.61 -19.34 -33.25
N ARG A 43 45.85 -19.22 -32.74
CA ARG A 43 46.67 -20.39 -32.36
C ARG A 43 45.95 -21.28 -31.35
N LEU A 44 45.43 -20.68 -30.27
CA LEU A 44 44.68 -21.41 -29.24
C LEU A 44 43.38 -22.04 -29.78
N TYR A 45 42.61 -21.31 -30.61
CA TYR A 45 41.41 -21.84 -31.26
C TYR A 45 41.71 -23.06 -32.16
N CYS A 46 42.85 -23.05 -32.84
CA CYS A 46 43.31 -24.17 -33.66
C CYS A 46 43.94 -25.32 -32.84
N GLY A 47 44.02 -25.22 -31.51
CA GLY A 47 44.60 -26.23 -30.62
C GLY A 47 46.13 -26.15 -30.43
N PHE A 48 46.78 -25.07 -30.86
CA PHE A 48 48.22 -24.87 -30.80
C PHE A 48 48.64 -23.98 -29.61
N SER A 49 49.89 -24.13 -29.17
CA SER A 49 50.47 -23.30 -28.09
C SER A 49 50.43 -21.80 -28.46
N ARG A 50 49.94 -20.97 -27.53
CA ARG A 50 49.82 -19.50 -27.66
C ARG A 50 51.09 -18.82 -28.19
N TYR A 51 52.26 -19.28 -27.74
CA TYR A 51 53.56 -18.66 -28.01
C TYR A 51 54.37 -19.37 -29.11
N GLY A 52 53.78 -20.36 -29.80
CA GLY A 52 54.43 -21.05 -30.92
C GLY A 52 54.54 -20.18 -32.18
N THR A 53 55.46 -20.55 -33.06
CA THR A 53 55.73 -19.89 -34.36
C THR A 53 55.66 -20.86 -35.54
N ASP A 54 55.35 -22.13 -35.25
CA ASP A 54 55.01 -23.17 -36.21
C ASP A 54 53.79 -22.81 -37.07
N LYS A 55 53.79 -23.28 -38.33
CA LYS A 55 52.69 -23.06 -39.27
C LYS A 55 51.50 -23.95 -38.94
N ILE A 56 50.31 -23.34 -38.87
CA ILE A 56 49.05 -24.04 -38.61
C ILE A 56 48.39 -24.44 -39.94
N PRO A 57 47.99 -25.72 -40.12
CA PRO A 57 47.19 -26.16 -41.25
C PRO A 57 45.70 -25.82 -41.02
N PHE A 58 45.22 -24.74 -41.64
CA PHE A 58 43.85 -24.22 -41.45
C PHE A 58 42.73 -25.04 -42.12
N GLU A 59 43.06 -26.18 -42.73
CA GLU A 59 42.12 -27.04 -43.48
C GLU A 59 41.25 -27.94 -42.58
N GLY A 60 41.48 -27.92 -41.25
CA GLY A 60 40.76 -28.74 -40.27
C GLY A 60 39.35 -28.22 -39.93
N ARG A 61 38.47 -29.14 -39.49
CA ARG A 61 37.18 -28.79 -38.89
C ARG A 61 37.33 -28.52 -37.39
N PHE A 62 37.35 -27.25 -37.01
CA PHE A 62 37.30 -26.81 -35.61
C PHE A 62 35.89 -27.02 -35.04
N LYS A 63 35.78 -27.51 -33.79
CA LYS A 63 34.51 -27.71 -33.09
C LYS A 63 34.31 -26.63 -32.03
N THR A 64 33.07 -26.24 -31.77
CA THR A 64 32.67 -25.46 -30.59
C THR A 64 31.98 -26.36 -29.56
N ASP A 65 32.15 -26.05 -28.29
CA ASP A 65 31.54 -26.69 -27.12
C ASP A 65 30.25 -26.00 -26.65
N LYS A 66 29.91 -24.88 -27.31
CA LYS A 66 28.84 -23.95 -26.96
C LYS A 66 28.13 -23.42 -28.21
N HIS A 67 26.90 -22.97 -27.99
CA HIS A 67 26.10 -22.18 -28.90
C HIS A 67 25.96 -20.75 -28.36
N VAL A 68 25.78 -19.77 -29.24
CA VAL A 68 25.62 -18.36 -28.88
C VAL A 68 24.48 -17.77 -29.72
N VAL A 69 23.59 -17.03 -29.05
CA VAL A 69 22.45 -16.31 -29.63
C VAL A 69 22.68 -14.82 -29.41
N SER A 70 22.49 -14.00 -30.45
CA SER A 70 22.57 -12.54 -30.36
C SER A 70 21.23 -11.90 -30.65
N VAL A 71 20.97 -10.77 -30.00
CA VAL A 71 19.74 -9.99 -30.15
C VAL A 71 20.11 -8.52 -30.32
N ARG A 72 19.67 -7.92 -31.43
CA ARG A 72 19.69 -6.48 -31.62
C ARG A 72 18.51 -5.88 -30.83
N ILE A 73 18.76 -4.81 -30.08
CA ILE A 73 17.73 -4.06 -29.36
C ILE A 73 17.53 -2.75 -30.13
N THR A 74 16.33 -2.57 -30.69
CA THR A 74 16.02 -1.47 -31.62
C THR A 74 14.85 -0.61 -31.13
N SER A 75 14.81 0.66 -31.56
CA SER A 75 13.74 1.62 -31.28
C SER A 75 12.61 1.59 -32.33
N GLU A 76 12.32 0.38 -32.82
CA GLU A 76 11.32 0.12 -33.86
C GLU A 76 10.01 -0.36 -33.25
N ASP A 77 8.88 0.05 -33.84
CA ASP A 77 7.54 -0.38 -33.40
C ASP A 77 7.08 -1.65 -34.15
N PRO A 78 6.93 -2.82 -33.48
CA PRO A 78 6.45 -4.03 -34.12
C PRO A 78 5.01 -3.94 -34.65
N GLU A 79 4.17 -3.06 -34.09
CA GLU A 79 2.77 -2.90 -34.51
C GLU A 79 2.65 -2.01 -35.75
N GLU A 80 3.47 -0.95 -35.82
CA GLU A 80 3.58 -0.04 -36.98
C GLU A 80 4.70 -0.47 -37.95
N ASN A 81 4.71 -1.77 -38.30
CA ASN A 81 5.56 -2.39 -39.34
C ASN A 81 7.08 -2.13 -39.17
N PHE A 82 7.58 -2.12 -37.94
CA PHE A 82 8.98 -1.84 -37.57
C PHE A 82 9.46 -0.45 -37.97
N GLN A 83 8.58 0.55 -37.94
CA GLN A 83 8.98 1.95 -38.12
C GLN A 83 9.95 2.39 -37.00
N PRO A 84 11.16 2.89 -37.33
CA PRO A 84 12.13 3.37 -36.34
C PRO A 84 11.69 4.71 -35.73
N THR A 85 11.88 4.86 -34.42
CA THR A 85 11.45 6.01 -33.63
C THR A 85 12.60 6.58 -32.79
N SER A 86 12.62 7.90 -32.60
CA SER A 86 13.58 8.66 -31.77
C SER A 86 12.94 9.17 -30.47
N GLY A 87 13.74 9.45 -29.43
CA GLY A 87 13.25 10.05 -28.19
C GLY A 87 14.14 9.80 -26.96
N GLU A 88 13.64 10.12 -25.77
CA GLU A 88 14.38 9.93 -24.51
C GLU A 88 14.34 8.48 -24.00
N ILE A 89 15.46 8.00 -23.47
CA ILE A 89 15.59 6.84 -22.58
C ILE A 89 15.61 7.37 -21.14
N LYS A 90 14.58 7.05 -20.36
CA LYS A 90 14.44 7.48 -18.95
C LYS A 90 15.19 6.56 -17.99
N ASN A 91 15.23 5.27 -18.30
CA ASN A 91 15.93 4.26 -17.50
C ASN A 91 16.37 3.10 -18.40
N LEU A 92 17.61 2.67 -18.26
CA LEU A 92 18.18 1.50 -18.91
C LEU A 92 19.07 0.78 -17.89
N ASN A 93 18.60 -0.38 -17.43
CA ASN A 93 19.30 -1.24 -16.49
C ASN A 93 19.29 -2.68 -17.02
N PHE A 94 20.41 -3.07 -17.61
CA PHE A 94 20.69 -4.43 -18.09
C PHE A 94 21.55 -5.18 -17.08
N ARG A 95 21.15 -6.41 -16.74
CA ARG A 95 21.85 -7.28 -15.79
C ARG A 95 22.63 -8.36 -16.51
N SER A 96 23.93 -8.15 -16.67
CA SER A 96 24.85 -9.17 -17.16
C SER A 96 24.93 -10.36 -16.20
N SER A 97 25.00 -11.57 -16.76
CA SER A 97 25.25 -12.82 -16.03
C SER A 97 26.51 -13.50 -16.59
N GLN A 98 26.93 -14.62 -15.98
CA GLN A 98 28.06 -15.42 -16.49
C GLN A 98 27.89 -15.86 -17.96
N PHE A 99 26.65 -16.05 -18.42
CA PHE A 99 26.34 -16.57 -19.75
C PHE A 99 25.77 -15.54 -20.71
N VAL A 100 25.34 -14.37 -20.22
CA VAL A 100 24.71 -13.31 -21.02
C VAL A 100 25.33 -11.96 -20.71
N TRP A 101 25.82 -11.29 -21.73
CA TRP A 101 26.28 -9.91 -21.66
C TRP A 101 25.70 -9.11 -22.81
N GLY A 102 26.01 -7.82 -22.86
CA GLY A 102 25.60 -6.95 -23.94
C GLY A 102 26.17 -5.55 -23.76
N TYR A 103 26.02 -4.74 -24.81
CA TYR A 103 26.35 -3.33 -24.80
C TYR A 103 25.19 -2.50 -25.32
N PHE A 104 25.15 -1.25 -24.89
CA PHE A 104 24.21 -0.23 -25.36
C PHE A 104 24.99 1.03 -25.72
N SER A 105 24.53 1.80 -26.70
CA SER A 105 25.14 3.09 -27.06
C SER A 105 24.91 4.17 -25.98
N HIS A 106 24.00 3.91 -25.05
CA HIS A 106 23.59 4.80 -23.96
C HIS A 106 23.64 4.04 -22.63
N VAL A 107 24.02 4.71 -21.54
CA VAL A 107 24.08 4.15 -20.19
C VAL A 107 23.28 5.03 -19.23
N GLY A 108 22.24 4.49 -18.62
CA GLY A 108 21.32 5.25 -17.77
C GLY A 108 20.32 6.09 -18.59
N ALA A 109 20.14 7.36 -18.21
CA ALA A 109 19.28 8.28 -18.93
C ALA A 109 20.01 8.92 -20.13
N GLY A 110 19.30 9.13 -21.24
CA GLY A 110 19.86 9.67 -22.48
C GLY A 110 18.79 9.84 -23.57
N SER A 111 19.19 10.04 -24.83
CA SER A 111 18.24 10.31 -25.91
C SER A 111 18.75 9.82 -27.27
N LEU A 112 17.92 9.02 -27.94
CA LEU A 112 18.14 8.60 -29.33
C LEU A 112 17.66 9.71 -30.27
N HIS A 113 18.57 10.27 -31.08
CA HIS A 113 18.27 11.32 -32.05
C HIS A 113 17.92 10.75 -33.44
N GLU A 114 17.22 11.53 -34.27
CA GLU A 114 16.75 11.10 -35.61
C GLU A 114 17.86 10.59 -36.57
N PHE A 115 19.10 11.05 -36.41
CA PHE A 115 20.26 10.59 -37.20
C PHE A 115 20.99 9.37 -36.63
N ALA A 116 20.41 8.67 -35.65
CA ALA A 116 21.01 7.48 -35.05
C ALA A 116 20.58 6.21 -35.79
N ASP A 117 21.35 5.14 -35.64
CA ASP A 117 20.87 3.79 -35.95
C ASP A 117 19.71 3.44 -35.01
N SER A 118 18.68 2.74 -35.50
CA SER A 118 17.61 2.23 -34.64
C SER A 118 18.15 1.25 -33.61
N GLN A 119 19.24 0.55 -33.92
CA GLN A 119 19.95 -0.33 -32.99
C GLN A 119 20.76 0.47 -31.97
N PHE A 120 20.19 0.64 -30.77
CA PHE A 120 20.89 1.23 -29.62
C PHE A 120 21.43 0.19 -28.63
N GLY A 121 21.16 -1.11 -28.82
CA GLY A 121 21.70 -2.18 -27.99
C GLY A 121 21.98 -3.49 -28.72
N HIS A 122 22.86 -4.31 -28.15
CA HIS A 122 23.17 -5.66 -28.62
C HIS A 122 23.43 -6.58 -27.43
N LEU A 123 22.64 -7.65 -27.30
CA LEU A 123 22.79 -8.68 -26.27
C LEU A 123 23.33 -9.97 -26.89
N PHE A 124 24.14 -10.70 -26.12
CA PHE A 124 24.73 -11.99 -26.51
C PHE A 124 24.59 -12.99 -25.37
N ALA A 125 23.84 -14.08 -25.61
CA ALA A 125 23.64 -15.17 -24.66
C ALA A 125 24.32 -16.44 -25.16
N SER A 126 24.95 -17.17 -24.25
CA SER A 126 25.66 -18.41 -24.53
C SER A 126 25.08 -19.59 -23.73
N GLY A 127 25.35 -20.81 -24.20
CA GLY A 127 24.99 -22.04 -23.49
C GLY A 127 25.63 -23.25 -24.17
N SER A 128 25.71 -24.38 -23.47
CA SER A 128 26.20 -25.65 -24.05
C SER A 128 25.29 -26.21 -25.15
N THR A 129 24.03 -25.74 -25.23
CA THR A 129 23.07 -26.09 -26.29
C THR A 129 22.33 -24.85 -26.79
N ARG A 130 21.72 -24.94 -27.97
CA ARG A 130 20.86 -23.89 -28.55
C ARG A 130 19.72 -23.49 -27.59
N HIS A 131 19.01 -24.48 -27.04
CA HIS A 131 17.91 -24.24 -26.10
C HIS A 131 18.39 -23.57 -24.80
N LEU A 132 19.56 -23.92 -24.26
CA LEU A 132 20.11 -23.23 -23.09
C LEU A 132 20.52 -21.77 -23.41
N ALA A 133 21.10 -21.51 -24.58
CA ALA A 133 21.42 -20.15 -25.03
C ALA A 133 20.15 -19.29 -25.23
N ILE A 134 19.07 -19.88 -25.78
CA ILE A 134 17.74 -19.24 -25.91
C ILE A 134 17.14 -18.95 -24.53
N SER A 135 17.12 -19.93 -23.63
CA SER A 135 16.61 -19.76 -22.27
C SER A 135 17.38 -18.68 -21.50
N ASN A 136 18.71 -18.63 -21.66
CA ASN A 136 19.54 -17.55 -21.10
C ASN A 136 19.19 -16.18 -21.71
N MET A 137 18.95 -16.09 -23.03
CA MET A 137 18.53 -14.83 -23.68
C MET A 137 17.14 -14.38 -23.21
N LEU A 138 16.15 -15.26 -23.18
CA LEU A 138 14.80 -14.99 -22.65
C LEU A 138 14.85 -14.45 -21.22
N ASN A 139 15.65 -15.08 -20.37
CA ASN A 139 15.87 -14.66 -18.99
C ASN A 139 16.43 -13.23 -18.90
N ALA A 140 17.43 -12.89 -19.72
CA ALA A 140 18.03 -11.56 -19.74
C ALA A 140 17.10 -10.50 -20.36
N LEU A 141 16.31 -10.86 -21.37
CA LEU A 141 15.28 -10.00 -21.96
C LEU A 141 14.11 -9.74 -20.99
N ASN A 142 13.78 -10.69 -20.11
CA ASN A 142 12.78 -10.50 -19.05
C ASN A 142 13.31 -9.58 -17.93
N GLU A 143 14.58 -9.72 -17.54
CA GLU A 143 15.22 -8.87 -16.53
C GLU A 143 15.64 -7.47 -17.02
N LEU A 144 15.69 -7.25 -18.34
CA LEU A 144 16.03 -5.95 -18.94
C LEU A 144 14.96 -4.90 -18.57
N GLN A 145 15.35 -3.98 -17.67
CA GLN A 145 14.53 -2.83 -17.31
C GLN A 145 14.86 -1.69 -18.28
N LEU A 146 13.95 -1.42 -19.21
CA LEU A 146 14.08 -0.38 -20.23
C LEU A 146 12.81 0.47 -20.25
N GLN A 147 12.96 1.77 -20.04
CA GLN A 147 11.87 2.75 -20.05
C GLN A 147 12.26 3.89 -20.99
N SER A 148 11.56 4.01 -22.11
CA SER A 148 11.81 5.00 -23.16
C SER A 148 10.51 5.73 -23.53
N GLN A 149 10.64 6.87 -24.20
CA GLN A 149 9.52 7.58 -24.82
C GLN A 149 9.12 6.98 -26.18
N PHE A 150 9.91 6.04 -26.70
CA PHE A 150 9.72 5.37 -27.99
C PHE A 150 9.49 3.85 -27.78
N PRO A 151 8.74 3.20 -28.70
CA PRO A 151 8.55 1.75 -28.71
C PRO A 151 9.88 1.02 -28.93
N VAL A 152 9.99 -0.20 -28.39
CA VAL A 152 11.21 -1.00 -28.44
C VAL A 152 10.89 -2.46 -28.75
N THR A 153 11.75 -3.13 -29.50
CA THR A 153 11.51 -4.51 -29.96
C THR A 153 11.56 -5.58 -28.86
N VAL A 154 11.97 -5.24 -27.62
CA VAL A 154 12.14 -6.18 -26.49
C VAL A 154 10.92 -7.09 -26.22
N PRO A 155 9.66 -6.60 -26.17
CA PRO A 155 8.51 -7.47 -25.91
C PRO A 155 8.27 -8.45 -27.07
N TYR A 156 8.43 -8.01 -28.32
CA TYR A 156 8.28 -8.86 -29.49
C TYR A 156 9.38 -9.93 -29.57
N LEU A 157 10.62 -9.58 -29.21
CA LEU A 157 11.73 -10.53 -29.13
C LEU A 157 11.46 -11.66 -28.12
N ARG A 158 10.84 -11.35 -26.96
CA ARG A 158 10.41 -12.38 -25.99
C ARG A 158 9.39 -13.36 -26.60
N LEU A 159 8.42 -12.86 -27.37
CA LEU A 159 7.45 -13.72 -28.10
C LEU A 159 8.13 -14.57 -29.17
N LEU A 160 9.07 -13.98 -29.92
CA LEU A 160 9.78 -14.63 -31.02
C LEU A 160 10.60 -15.84 -30.51
N PHE A 161 11.25 -15.72 -29.34
CA PHE A 161 11.96 -16.83 -28.71
C PHE A 161 11.05 -17.92 -28.12
N LYS A 162 9.81 -17.60 -27.77
CA LYS A 162 8.80 -18.56 -27.26
C LYS A 162 8.07 -19.32 -28.38
N ASP A 163 8.29 -18.98 -29.65
CA ASP A 163 7.51 -19.55 -30.75
C ASP A 163 8.04 -20.94 -31.18
N PRO A 164 7.16 -21.94 -31.39
CA PRO A 164 7.58 -23.31 -31.71
C PRO A 164 8.48 -23.42 -32.95
N ASP A 165 8.20 -22.64 -34.01
CA ASP A 165 9.04 -22.63 -35.22
C ASP A 165 10.48 -22.22 -34.88
N TYR A 166 10.64 -21.25 -33.98
CA TYR A 166 11.94 -20.78 -33.53
C TYR A 166 12.60 -21.78 -32.56
N GLU A 167 11.88 -22.37 -31.61
CA GLU A 167 12.44 -23.37 -30.69
C GLU A 167 12.93 -24.61 -31.43
N GLU A 168 12.13 -25.16 -32.36
CA GLU A 168 12.48 -26.33 -33.17
C GLU A 168 13.49 -26.03 -34.29
N ASN A 169 13.78 -24.75 -34.56
CA ASN A 169 14.66 -24.28 -35.64
C ASN A 169 14.07 -24.52 -37.05
N ASN A 170 12.74 -24.54 -37.18
CA ASN A 170 11.99 -24.63 -38.43
C ASN A 170 11.82 -23.26 -39.12
N ILE A 171 12.91 -22.49 -39.22
CA ILE A 171 12.90 -21.10 -39.71
C ILE A 171 13.67 -20.95 -41.04
N ASP A 172 13.18 -20.07 -41.89
CA ASP A 172 13.84 -19.61 -43.12
C ASP A 172 13.86 -18.07 -43.18
N THR A 173 14.53 -17.50 -44.18
CA THR A 173 14.71 -16.04 -44.32
C THR A 173 13.41 -15.26 -44.50
N THR A 174 12.30 -15.91 -44.83
CA THR A 174 10.95 -15.31 -44.99
C THR A 174 10.02 -15.62 -43.81
N TRP A 175 10.49 -16.33 -42.79
CA TRP A 175 9.68 -16.69 -41.62
C TRP A 175 9.21 -15.44 -40.86
N LEU A 176 10.12 -14.49 -40.62
CA LEU A 176 9.79 -13.24 -39.94
C LEU A 176 8.77 -12.41 -40.74
N ASP A 177 8.99 -12.23 -42.04
CA ASP A 177 8.06 -11.51 -42.94
C ASP A 177 6.66 -12.12 -42.90
N ARG A 178 6.57 -13.46 -42.88
CA ARG A 178 5.29 -14.19 -42.76
C ARG A 178 4.63 -14.00 -41.40
N ARG A 179 5.39 -13.90 -40.29
CA ARG A 179 4.81 -13.52 -38.98
C ARG A 179 4.22 -12.11 -39.01
N ILE A 180 4.92 -11.18 -39.65
CA ILE A 180 4.51 -9.77 -39.77
C ILE A 180 3.24 -9.67 -40.62
N ALA A 181 3.24 -10.27 -41.81
CA ALA A 181 2.05 -10.32 -42.67
C ALA A 181 0.85 -11.03 -42.02
N ALA A 182 1.09 -12.05 -41.18
CA ALA A 182 0.06 -12.74 -40.42
C ALA A 182 -0.36 -12.02 -39.12
N LYS A 183 0.25 -10.87 -38.78
CA LYS A 183 0.07 -10.14 -37.52
C LYS A 183 0.20 -11.01 -36.27
N LYS A 184 1.21 -11.90 -36.22
CA LYS A 184 1.63 -12.59 -34.97
C LYS A 184 2.40 -11.64 -34.02
N HIS A 185 1.90 -10.42 -33.87
CA HIS A 185 2.35 -9.40 -32.92
C HIS A 185 1.29 -9.32 -31.82
N THR A 186 1.49 -10.11 -30.76
CA THR A 186 0.53 -10.27 -29.68
C THR A 186 1.27 -10.27 -28.35
N VAL A 187 1.66 -9.07 -27.93
CA VAL A 187 2.25 -8.83 -26.61
C VAL A 187 1.17 -9.01 -25.55
N GLU A 188 1.53 -9.76 -24.50
CA GLU A 188 0.65 -10.22 -23.43
C GLU A 188 -0.09 -9.05 -22.71
N GLN A 189 -1.23 -8.62 -23.25
CA GLN A 189 -2.03 -7.53 -22.69
C GLN A 189 -2.81 -7.94 -21.43
N PRO A 190 -2.87 -7.08 -20.39
CA PRO A 190 -3.63 -7.36 -19.18
C PRO A 190 -5.15 -7.40 -19.47
N PRO A 191 -5.94 -8.14 -18.67
CA PRO A 191 -7.39 -8.24 -18.87
C PRO A 191 -8.07 -6.88 -18.98
N LEU A 192 -8.96 -6.72 -19.96
CA LEU A 192 -9.62 -5.45 -20.30
C LEU A 192 -10.22 -4.68 -19.10
N PRO A 193 -10.91 -5.32 -18.12
CA PRO A 193 -11.40 -4.62 -16.92
C PRO A 193 -10.27 -3.98 -16.09
N LEU A 194 -9.13 -4.66 -16.01
CA LEU A 194 -7.94 -4.26 -15.26
C LEU A 194 -7.15 -3.18 -16.01
N ALA A 195 -7.06 -3.29 -17.33
CA ALA A 195 -6.43 -2.31 -18.21
C ALA A 195 -7.14 -0.94 -18.11
N ILE A 196 -8.47 -0.92 -18.26
CA ILE A 196 -9.29 0.29 -18.13
C ILE A 196 -9.19 0.88 -16.71
N ALA A 197 -9.20 0.04 -15.68
CA ALA A 197 -9.08 0.47 -14.30
C ALA A 197 -7.74 1.18 -14.01
N TYR A 198 -6.62 0.54 -14.36
CA TYR A 198 -5.29 1.14 -14.16
C TYR A 198 -5.03 2.34 -15.07
N ALA A 199 -5.39 2.30 -16.35
CA ALA A 199 -5.17 3.44 -17.25
C ALA A 199 -5.95 4.68 -16.78
N SER A 200 -7.21 4.52 -16.35
CA SER A 200 -7.99 5.62 -15.79
C SER A 200 -7.34 6.17 -14.52
N MET A 201 -6.93 5.28 -13.63
CA MET A 201 -6.27 5.64 -12.38
C MET A 201 -4.94 6.37 -12.61
N LEU A 202 -4.10 5.93 -13.55
CA LEU A 202 -2.79 6.54 -13.82
C LEU A 202 -2.93 7.95 -14.40
N ILE A 203 -3.88 8.18 -15.31
CA ILE A 203 -4.18 9.51 -15.84
C ILE A 203 -4.71 10.42 -14.73
N ALA A 204 -5.62 9.92 -13.88
CA ALA A 204 -6.13 10.67 -12.74
C ALA A 204 -5.02 11.00 -11.73
N HIS A 205 -4.16 10.04 -11.39
CA HIS A 205 -3.01 10.25 -10.51
C HIS A 205 -2.03 11.29 -11.05
N SER A 206 -1.74 11.27 -12.36
CA SER A 206 -0.91 12.28 -13.01
C SER A 206 -1.53 13.67 -12.86
N ARG A 207 -2.81 13.83 -13.21
CA ARG A 207 -3.54 15.11 -13.12
C ARG A 207 -3.61 15.65 -11.68
N ILE A 208 -3.89 14.78 -10.71
CA ILE A 208 -3.92 15.14 -9.29
C ILE A 208 -2.53 15.58 -8.81
N THR A 209 -1.48 14.82 -9.15
CA THR A 209 -0.10 15.11 -8.72
C THR A 209 0.40 16.42 -9.34
N GLU A 210 0.09 16.66 -10.61
CA GLU A 210 0.36 17.92 -11.30
C GLU A 210 -0.38 19.11 -10.66
N ALA A 211 -1.68 18.98 -10.38
CA ALA A 211 -2.47 20.04 -9.75
C ALA A 211 -1.94 20.41 -8.35
N PHE A 212 -1.70 19.41 -7.48
CA PHE A 212 -1.15 19.63 -6.14
C PHE A 212 0.29 20.20 -6.20
N SER A 213 1.12 19.76 -7.15
CA SER A 213 2.47 20.29 -7.35
C SER A 213 2.44 21.75 -7.81
N ASN A 214 1.63 22.08 -8.82
CA ASN A 214 1.47 23.44 -9.34
C ASN A 214 0.94 24.41 -8.28
N PHE A 215 0.02 23.95 -7.41
CA PHE A 215 -0.48 24.74 -6.28
C PHE A 215 0.62 24.99 -5.24
N SER A 216 1.41 23.97 -4.87
CA SER A 216 2.56 24.10 -3.95
C SER A 216 3.66 25.02 -4.52
N ASN A 217 3.92 24.92 -5.83
CA ASN A 217 4.86 25.78 -6.57
C ASN A 217 4.40 27.24 -6.64
N SER A 218 3.10 27.50 -6.66
CA SER A 218 2.55 28.87 -6.65
C SER A 218 2.60 29.45 -5.24
N ILE A 219 2.19 28.68 -4.23
CA ILE A 219 2.23 29.06 -2.82
C ILE A 219 3.66 29.35 -2.32
N SER A 220 4.65 28.54 -2.73
CA SER A 220 6.07 28.79 -2.39
C SER A 220 6.63 30.09 -2.99
N ARG A 221 5.99 30.65 -4.02
CA ARG A 221 6.28 31.96 -4.61
C ARG A 221 5.45 33.10 -4.01
N GLY A 222 4.69 32.83 -2.95
CA GLY A 222 3.78 33.80 -2.32
C GLY A 222 2.48 34.04 -3.09
N GLN A 223 2.17 33.23 -4.12
CA GLN A 223 0.92 33.34 -4.87
C GLN A 223 -0.14 32.43 -4.24
N ILE A 224 -1.11 33.04 -3.56
CA ILE A 224 -2.26 32.33 -2.98
C ILE A 224 -3.29 32.11 -4.09
N LEU A 225 -3.55 30.84 -4.38
CA LEU A 225 -4.56 30.42 -5.35
C LEU A 225 -5.88 30.07 -4.67
N GLN A 226 -6.98 30.20 -5.44
CA GLN A 226 -8.27 29.65 -5.03
C GLN A 226 -8.19 28.12 -5.04
N PRO A 227 -8.69 27.43 -4.00
CA PRO A 227 -8.52 25.99 -3.87
C PRO A 227 -9.52 25.18 -4.71
N SER A 228 -10.31 25.83 -5.56
CA SER A 228 -11.22 25.23 -6.55
C SER A 228 -10.55 24.23 -7.49
N ASP A 229 -9.26 24.46 -7.75
CA ASP A 229 -8.49 23.75 -8.76
C ASP A 229 -7.91 22.44 -8.19
N LEU A 230 -7.97 22.26 -6.87
CA LEU A 230 -7.57 21.05 -6.16
C LEU A 230 -8.76 20.10 -6.03
N THR A 231 -8.78 19.06 -6.87
CA THR A 231 -9.74 17.97 -6.79
C THR A 231 -9.02 16.62 -6.65
N GLU A 232 -9.58 15.74 -5.82
CA GLU A 232 -9.18 14.32 -5.76
C GLU A 232 -9.99 13.46 -6.74
N THR A 233 -10.90 14.06 -7.52
CA THR A 233 -11.79 13.38 -8.48
C THR A 233 -11.67 13.95 -9.88
N HIS A 234 -11.50 13.08 -10.88
CA HIS A 234 -11.54 13.43 -12.30
C HIS A 234 -12.47 12.50 -13.08
N GLN A 235 -13.10 13.05 -14.12
CA GLN A 235 -13.63 12.25 -15.23
C GLN A 235 -12.50 11.97 -16.23
N ILE A 236 -12.36 10.70 -16.58
CA ILE A 236 -11.41 10.18 -17.58
C ILE A 236 -12.24 9.55 -18.70
N GLU A 237 -11.92 9.90 -19.93
CA GLU A 237 -12.42 9.17 -21.11
C GLU A 237 -11.25 8.37 -21.67
N LEU A 238 -11.41 7.05 -21.77
CA LEU A 238 -10.47 6.16 -22.46
C LEU A 238 -11.13 5.65 -23.74
N ILE A 239 -10.35 5.50 -24.81
CA ILE A 239 -10.75 4.74 -25.99
C ILE A 239 -9.80 3.57 -26.10
N ASN A 240 -10.31 2.35 -25.91
CA ASN A 240 -9.56 1.12 -26.09
C ASN A 240 -10.42 0.11 -26.84
N ASN A 241 -9.82 -0.71 -27.71
CA ASN A 241 -10.47 -1.92 -28.23
C ASN A 241 -11.91 -1.73 -28.75
N ASN A 242 -12.12 -0.67 -29.54
CA ASN A 242 -13.41 -0.28 -30.11
C ASN A 242 -14.39 0.36 -29.14
N VAL A 243 -13.98 0.77 -27.95
CA VAL A 243 -14.92 1.13 -26.90
C VAL A 243 -14.44 2.37 -26.15
N LYS A 244 -15.30 3.38 -26.08
CA LYS A 244 -15.14 4.55 -25.22
C LYS A 244 -15.65 4.21 -23.81
N TYR A 245 -14.75 4.23 -22.85
CA TYR A 245 -15.02 4.05 -21.44
C TYR A 245 -15.00 5.41 -20.75
N SER A 246 -16.15 5.84 -20.24
CA SER A 246 -16.30 7.09 -19.47
C SER A 246 -16.25 6.76 -17.98
N VAL A 247 -15.18 7.15 -17.30
CA VAL A 247 -14.79 6.62 -15.98
C VAL A 247 -14.52 7.76 -14.99
N THR A 248 -15.22 7.76 -13.86
CA THR A 248 -14.94 8.66 -12.74
C THR A 248 -13.89 8.03 -11.83
N VAL A 249 -12.75 8.67 -11.62
CA VAL A 249 -11.74 8.23 -10.66
C VAL A 249 -11.68 9.20 -9.49
N THR A 250 -11.72 8.67 -8.26
CA THR A 250 -11.57 9.43 -7.01
C THR A 250 -10.45 8.83 -6.17
N ARG A 251 -9.46 9.62 -5.74
CA ARG A 251 -8.46 9.20 -4.74
C ARG A 251 -9.11 9.17 -3.35
N SER A 252 -9.11 8.01 -2.69
CA SER A 252 -9.72 7.76 -1.37
C SER A 252 -8.72 7.70 -0.21
N ALA A 253 -7.43 7.57 -0.53
CA ALA A 253 -6.30 7.72 0.37
C ALA A 253 -5.04 8.04 -0.43
N THR A 254 -3.92 8.34 0.21
CA THR A 254 -2.64 8.66 -0.45
C THR A 254 -2.22 7.65 -1.53
N PHE A 255 -2.57 6.38 -1.36
CA PHE A 255 -2.29 5.29 -2.31
C PHE A 255 -3.56 4.50 -2.74
N GLU A 256 -4.76 5.01 -2.51
CA GLU A 256 -6.02 4.30 -2.82
C GLU A 256 -6.90 5.09 -3.78
N TYR A 257 -7.48 4.40 -4.75
CA TYR A 257 -8.32 5.00 -5.79
C TYR A 257 -9.58 4.16 -5.99
N ILE A 258 -10.72 4.84 -6.03
CA ILE A 258 -12.01 4.28 -6.41
C ILE A 258 -12.24 4.64 -7.88
N VAL A 259 -12.42 3.63 -8.72
CA VAL A 259 -12.64 3.78 -10.16
C VAL A 259 -14.07 3.38 -10.46
N LYS A 260 -14.92 4.34 -10.82
CA LYS A 260 -16.36 4.17 -11.02
C LYS A 260 -16.75 4.31 -12.49
N MET A 261 -17.52 3.36 -12.99
CA MET A 261 -18.04 3.35 -14.36
C MET A 261 -19.45 2.75 -14.36
N ASN A 262 -20.40 3.41 -15.03
CA ASN A 262 -21.79 2.98 -15.20
C ASN A 262 -22.42 2.44 -13.89
N GLY A 263 -22.23 3.21 -12.81
CA GLY A 263 -22.76 2.92 -11.48
C GLY A 263 -21.86 2.07 -10.57
N ARG A 264 -21.07 1.12 -11.10
CA ARG A 264 -20.21 0.20 -10.33
C ARG A 264 -18.81 0.77 -10.06
N CYS A 265 -18.13 0.25 -9.02
CA CYS A 265 -16.84 0.73 -8.55
C CYS A 265 -15.81 -0.40 -8.42
N ALA A 266 -14.64 -0.28 -9.05
CA ALA A 266 -13.44 -1.01 -8.64
C ALA A 266 -12.66 -0.22 -7.56
N PHE A 267 -11.98 -0.95 -6.68
CA PHE A 267 -11.03 -0.39 -5.72
C PHE A 267 -9.61 -0.77 -6.15
N ILE A 268 -8.73 0.22 -6.29
CA ILE A 268 -7.32 0.03 -6.61
C ILE A 268 -6.48 0.56 -5.46
N VAL A 269 -5.69 -0.33 -4.85
CA VAL A 269 -4.75 -0.01 -3.77
C VAL A 269 -3.33 -0.16 -4.29
N PHE A 270 -2.56 0.92 -4.25
CA PHE A 270 -1.14 0.91 -4.56
C PHE A 270 -0.35 0.51 -3.31
N GLU A 271 0.32 -0.64 -3.39
CA GLU A 271 1.43 -0.92 -2.49
C GLU A 271 2.69 -0.25 -3.02
N LYS A 272 3.47 0.36 -2.12
CA LYS A 272 4.70 1.05 -2.45
C LYS A 272 5.73 0.08 -3.07
N GLU A 273 5.93 0.19 -4.38
CA GLU A 273 6.87 -0.58 -5.22
C GLU A 273 6.92 -2.09 -4.90
N ASN A 274 5.77 -2.77 -4.92
CA ASN A 274 5.68 -4.22 -4.71
C ASN A 274 5.30 -4.97 -5.99
N ASP A 275 6.25 -5.03 -6.94
CA ASP A 275 6.16 -5.91 -8.10
C ASP A 275 6.08 -7.38 -7.63
N PRO A 276 4.97 -8.09 -7.89
CA PRO A 276 4.74 -9.43 -7.34
C PRO A 276 5.56 -10.52 -8.03
N THR A 277 6.17 -10.22 -9.19
CA THR A 277 7.12 -11.14 -9.85
C THR A 277 8.50 -11.05 -9.21
N VAL A 278 8.82 -9.92 -8.57
CA VAL A 278 10.13 -9.58 -8.01
C VAL A 278 10.13 -9.87 -6.50
N LEU A 279 10.47 -11.09 -6.13
CA LEU A 279 10.48 -11.58 -4.75
C LEU A 279 11.61 -10.93 -3.95
N ARG A 280 11.30 -9.80 -3.30
CA ARG A 280 12.21 -9.03 -2.44
C ARG A 280 12.11 -9.43 -0.96
N SER A 281 13.22 -9.30 -0.24
CA SER A 281 13.20 -9.33 1.22
C SER A 281 12.47 -8.12 1.79
N SER A 282 11.60 -8.35 2.78
CA SER A 282 10.97 -7.29 3.57
C SER A 282 11.81 -6.84 4.78
N CYS A 283 12.99 -7.40 5.01
CA CYS A 283 13.81 -7.11 6.19
C CYS A 283 15.33 -7.28 5.93
N ALA A 284 16.17 -6.73 6.82
CA ALA A 284 17.61 -6.96 6.78
C ALA A 284 17.97 -8.32 7.40
N GLY A 285 18.88 -9.08 6.80
CA GLY A 285 19.30 -10.39 7.32
C GLY A 285 20.12 -11.19 6.31
N LYS A 286 20.60 -12.38 6.69
CA LYS A 286 21.44 -13.24 5.85
C LYS A 286 20.60 -14.32 5.16
N LEU A 287 20.69 -14.48 3.85
CA LEU A 287 20.03 -15.58 3.14
C LEU A 287 20.66 -16.92 3.56
N LEU A 288 19.84 -17.90 3.95
CA LEU A 288 20.31 -19.21 4.45
C LEU A 288 20.18 -20.30 3.40
N THR A 289 18.97 -20.48 2.84
CA THR A 289 18.65 -21.57 1.91
C THR A 289 17.63 -21.13 0.86
N TYR A 290 17.58 -21.86 -0.25
CA TYR A 290 16.44 -21.85 -1.17
C TYR A 290 15.68 -23.17 -1.04
N GLU A 291 14.38 -23.07 -0.80
CA GLU A 291 13.45 -24.21 -0.67
C GLU A 291 12.75 -24.55 -2.00
N ALA A 292 12.94 -23.70 -3.03
CA ALA A 292 12.45 -23.89 -4.38
C ALA A 292 13.59 -23.94 -5.40
N GLU A 293 13.40 -24.69 -6.48
CA GLU A 293 14.36 -24.88 -7.58
C GLU A 293 14.08 -23.97 -8.78
N ASP A 294 15.12 -23.64 -9.55
CA ASP A 294 14.99 -22.79 -10.73
C ASP A 294 14.10 -23.47 -11.79
N GLY A 295 13.11 -22.72 -12.30
CA GLY A 295 12.08 -23.21 -13.23
C GLY A 295 10.86 -23.84 -12.55
N GLN A 296 10.87 -24.10 -11.23
CA GLN A 296 9.74 -24.65 -10.49
C GLN A 296 8.56 -23.69 -10.50
N LEU A 297 7.37 -24.17 -10.87
CA LEU A 297 6.15 -23.36 -10.85
C LEU A 297 5.64 -23.21 -9.40
N LEU A 298 5.86 -22.05 -8.79
CA LEU A 298 5.38 -21.75 -7.44
C LEU A 298 4.00 -21.07 -7.47
N LYS A 299 3.24 -21.29 -6.40
CA LYS A 299 1.93 -20.67 -6.11
C LYS A 299 2.04 -19.75 -4.89
N PRO A 300 1.15 -18.75 -4.75
CA PRO A 300 1.07 -17.92 -3.55
C PRO A 300 0.96 -18.76 -2.27
N GLY A 301 1.63 -18.32 -1.20
CA GLY A 301 1.76 -19.00 0.07
C GLY A 301 2.92 -20.02 0.16
N GLN A 302 3.45 -20.50 -0.96
CA GLN A 302 4.56 -21.46 -0.96
C GLN A 302 5.88 -20.82 -0.52
N LEU A 303 6.66 -21.59 0.24
CA LEU A 303 8.01 -21.25 0.69
C LEU A 303 8.98 -21.37 -0.48
N TYR A 304 9.88 -20.40 -0.62
CA TYR A 304 10.91 -20.40 -1.68
C TYR A 304 12.33 -20.23 -1.14
N ALA A 305 12.50 -19.63 0.03
CA ALA A 305 13.78 -19.46 0.71
C ALA A 305 13.61 -19.28 2.23
N SER A 306 14.72 -19.37 2.96
CA SER A 306 14.79 -18.97 4.38
C SER A 306 15.94 -17.98 4.61
N MET A 307 15.78 -17.07 5.57
CA MET A 307 16.80 -16.07 5.92
C MET A 307 16.90 -15.82 7.43
N GLU A 308 18.08 -15.46 7.93
CA GLU A 308 18.30 -15.07 9.32
C GLU A 308 18.22 -13.54 9.47
N SER A 309 17.19 -13.03 10.15
CA SER A 309 17.11 -11.63 10.58
C SER A 309 17.17 -11.56 12.10
N MET A 310 18.07 -10.74 12.67
CA MET A 310 18.16 -10.52 14.13
C MET A 310 18.24 -11.82 14.97
N LYS A 311 18.96 -12.83 14.47
CA LYS A 311 19.06 -14.21 15.03
C LYS A 311 17.75 -15.03 15.00
N VAL A 312 16.78 -14.66 14.16
CA VAL A 312 15.54 -15.39 13.91
C VAL A 312 15.51 -15.85 12.46
N VAL A 313 15.19 -17.13 12.23
CA VAL A 313 14.95 -17.66 10.88
C VAL A 313 13.55 -17.24 10.42
N LEU A 314 13.45 -16.68 9.22
CA LEU A 314 12.23 -16.18 8.61
C LEU A 314 11.95 -16.89 7.29
N ASP A 315 10.72 -17.40 7.16
CA ASP A 315 10.16 -17.98 5.95
C ASP A 315 9.97 -16.93 4.86
N MET A 316 10.64 -17.10 3.72
CA MET A 316 10.40 -16.28 2.52
C MET A 316 9.39 -16.99 1.62
N ARG A 317 8.15 -16.50 1.64
CA ARG A 317 7.00 -17.10 0.91
C ARG A 317 6.51 -16.21 -0.23
N VAL A 318 6.06 -16.84 -1.31
CA VAL A 318 5.48 -16.16 -2.49
C VAL A 318 4.18 -15.46 -2.07
N LYS A 319 4.05 -14.16 -2.33
CA LYS A 319 2.98 -13.34 -1.70
C LYS A 319 1.67 -13.25 -2.49
N LYS A 320 1.74 -13.05 -3.82
CA LYS A 320 0.59 -12.59 -4.62
C LYS A 320 0.36 -13.37 -5.91
N VAL A 321 1.38 -13.46 -6.75
CA VAL A 321 1.32 -14.11 -8.07
C VAL A 321 2.15 -15.38 -8.02
N GLY A 322 1.70 -16.44 -8.70
CA GLY A 322 2.48 -17.65 -8.94
C GLY A 322 3.12 -17.62 -10.33
N GLY A 323 4.25 -18.28 -10.50
CA GLY A 323 5.02 -18.29 -11.74
C GLY A 323 6.26 -19.19 -11.64
N ARG A 324 7.04 -19.29 -12.72
CA ARG A 324 8.27 -20.08 -12.71
C ARG A 324 9.36 -19.38 -11.89
N PHE A 325 9.73 -19.98 -10.77
CA PHE A 325 10.72 -19.47 -9.83
C PHE A 325 12.12 -19.36 -10.44
N LYS A 326 12.86 -18.34 -10.04
CA LYS A 326 14.27 -18.17 -10.39
C LYS A 326 15.03 -17.44 -9.28
N ARG A 327 16.11 -18.03 -8.80
CA ARG A 327 17.02 -17.51 -7.76
C ARG A 327 17.81 -16.30 -8.30
N VAL A 328 18.04 -15.30 -7.45
CA VAL A 328 18.85 -14.10 -7.80
C VAL A 328 19.88 -13.76 -6.73
N ALA A 329 19.50 -13.76 -5.45
CA ALA A 329 20.47 -13.56 -4.36
C ALA A 329 21.30 -14.83 -4.10
N GLN A 330 22.54 -14.68 -3.64
CA GLN A 330 23.41 -15.81 -3.30
C GLN A 330 23.16 -16.31 -1.87
N ILE A 331 23.23 -17.62 -1.65
CA ILE A 331 23.20 -18.20 -0.30
C ILE A 331 24.37 -17.61 0.51
N GLY A 332 24.07 -17.17 1.73
CA GLY A 332 25.02 -16.47 2.61
C GLY A 332 25.11 -14.95 2.39
N GLN A 333 24.48 -14.40 1.34
CA GLN A 333 24.44 -12.95 1.10
C GLN A 333 23.67 -12.21 2.21
N VAL A 334 24.18 -11.03 2.60
CA VAL A 334 23.41 -10.10 3.44
C VAL A 334 22.41 -9.34 2.56
N LEU A 335 21.14 -9.50 2.89
CA LEU A 335 19.98 -8.83 2.33
C LEU A 335 19.64 -7.60 3.17
N HIS A 336 19.10 -6.58 2.50
CA HIS A 336 18.47 -5.41 3.11
C HIS A 336 16.97 -5.39 2.74
N PRO A 337 16.14 -4.57 3.41
CA PRO A 337 14.75 -4.38 2.99
C PRO A 337 14.70 -3.87 1.55
N GLY A 338 13.93 -4.54 0.68
CA GLY A 338 13.86 -4.23 -0.75
C GLY A 338 14.91 -4.92 -1.62
N THR A 339 15.89 -5.63 -1.06
CA THR A 339 16.84 -6.46 -1.83
C THR A 339 16.10 -7.58 -2.55
N LEU A 340 16.34 -7.73 -3.85
CA LEU A 340 15.81 -8.83 -4.65
C LEU A 340 16.43 -10.17 -4.26
N VAL A 341 15.58 -11.18 -4.04
CA VAL A 341 15.98 -12.55 -3.74
C VAL A 341 15.68 -13.48 -4.91
N ALA A 342 14.50 -13.38 -5.55
CA ALA A 342 14.10 -14.25 -6.66
C ALA A 342 13.07 -13.63 -7.63
N LEU A 343 12.78 -14.30 -8.74
CA LEU A 343 11.87 -13.87 -9.82
C LEU A 343 10.80 -14.94 -10.14
N LEU A 344 9.73 -14.55 -10.85
CA LEU A 344 8.59 -15.39 -11.29
C LEU A 344 8.07 -14.98 -12.68
N ASN A 345 7.95 -15.91 -13.65
CA ASN A 345 7.64 -15.61 -15.07
C ASN A 345 6.31 -16.21 -15.63
N ASP A 346 5.85 -15.66 -16.79
CA ASP A 346 4.90 -16.15 -17.85
C ASP A 346 3.34 -15.98 -17.69
N GLN A 347 2.65 -15.07 -18.45
CA GLN A 347 1.16 -14.93 -18.61
C GLN A 347 0.66 -14.05 -19.82
N ASP A 348 -0.40 -14.45 -20.56
CA ASP A 348 -1.07 -13.84 -21.76
C ASP A 348 -2.16 -12.72 -21.52
N ASN A 349 -2.83 -11.93 -22.43
CA ASN A 349 -2.92 -11.58 -23.92
C ASN A 349 -4.44 -11.34 -24.34
N ILE A 350 -4.99 -10.63 -25.38
CA ILE A 350 -4.71 -10.00 -26.72
C ILE A 350 -5.65 -8.72 -26.93
N SER A 351 -5.60 -7.94 -28.04
CA SER A 351 -6.32 -6.64 -28.32
C SER A 351 -7.14 -6.50 -29.66
N PHE A 352 -7.69 -5.30 -30.01
CA PHE A 352 -8.76 -5.03 -31.04
C PHE A 352 -8.59 -3.72 -31.92
N LEU A 353 -9.60 -3.33 -32.77
CA LEU A 353 -9.58 -2.25 -33.81
C LEU A 353 -10.98 -1.62 -34.19
N LYS A 354 -11.34 -0.33 -33.87
CA LYS A 354 -12.52 0.42 -34.46
C LYS A 354 -13.72 0.96 -33.59
N PRO A 355 -13.73 2.17 -32.93
CA PRO A 355 -14.68 2.56 -31.85
C PRO A 355 -16.22 2.77 -31.95
N VAL A 356 -16.88 2.54 -30.80
CA VAL A 356 -18.26 2.84 -30.28
C VAL A 356 -18.20 3.12 -28.74
N ASP A 357 -19.31 3.32 -28.02
CA ASP A 357 -19.36 3.60 -26.56
C ASP A 357 -19.59 2.36 -25.64
N PHE A 358 -19.20 2.41 -24.36
CA PHE A 358 -19.50 1.37 -23.35
C PHE A 358 -20.71 1.72 -22.46
N GLU A 359 -21.82 0.99 -22.63
CA GLU A 359 -23.01 1.15 -21.77
C GLU A 359 -23.07 0.16 -20.58
N GLU A 360 -22.32 -0.95 -20.64
CA GLU A 360 -22.30 -1.97 -19.57
C GLU A 360 -21.31 -1.65 -18.43
N CYS A 361 -21.12 -2.59 -17.51
CA CYS A 361 -20.14 -2.49 -16.42
C CYS A 361 -19.55 -3.86 -16.06
N PHE A 362 -18.24 -3.89 -15.82
CA PHE A 362 -17.48 -5.12 -15.60
C PHE A 362 -18.01 -5.95 -14.40
N PRO A 363 -18.26 -7.28 -14.55
CA PRO A 363 -18.73 -8.13 -13.46
C PRO A 363 -17.73 -8.28 -12.31
N GLU A 364 -16.43 -8.22 -12.61
CA GLU A 364 -15.34 -8.40 -11.65
C GLU A 364 -15.32 -7.27 -10.60
N TRP A 365 -15.86 -6.10 -10.95
CA TRP A 365 -15.97 -4.92 -10.08
C TRP A 365 -17.07 -5.04 -9.02
N ILE A 366 -17.72 -6.20 -8.88
CA ILE A 366 -18.74 -6.48 -7.85
C ILE A 366 -18.13 -7.17 -6.61
N MET A 367 -17.00 -7.87 -6.75
CA MET A 367 -16.52 -8.78 -5.70
C MET A 367 -15.70 -8.08 -4.60
N GLU A 368 -16.39 -7.57 -3.58
CA GLU A 368 -15.75 -7.36 -2.27
C GLU A 368 -15.34 -8.71 -1.66
N THR A 369 -14.06 -9.09 -1.78
CA THR A 369 -13.55 -10.29 -1.11
C THR A 369 -13.47 -10.05 0.40
N VAL A 370 -14.52 -10.46 1.12
CA VAL A 370 -14.55 -10.42 2.60
C VAL A 370 -13.42 -11.30 3.15
N ARG A 371 -12.38 -10.65 3.66
CA ARG A 371 -11.28 -11.31 4.38
C ARG A 371 -11.53 -11.16 5.88
N PHE A 372 -11.55 -12.27 6.59
CA PHE A 372 -11.44 -12.24 8.04
C PHE A 372 -10.06 -11.68 8.41
N LEU A 373 -10.06 -10.59 9.19
CA LEU A 373 -8.87 -9.83 9.60
C LEU A 373 -8.90 -9.69 11.13
N PRO A 374 -7.77 -9.77 11.84
CA PRO A 374 -7.74 -9.60 13.29
C PRO A 374 -8.29 -8.22 13.72
N ILE A 375 -8.96 -8.15 14.87
CA ILE A 375 -9.64 -6.94 15.34
C ILE A 375 -8.71 -5.72 15.43
N ASN A 376 -7.44 -5.91 15.80
CA ASN A 376 -6.43 -4.85 15.84
C ASN A 376 -6.00 -4.35 14.43
N PHE A 377 -6.08 -5.20 13.40
CA PHE A 377 -5.92 -4.75 12.00
C PHE A 377 -7.14 -3.91 11.57
N LEU A 378 -8.35 -4.37 11.88
CA LEU A 378 -9.58 -3.62 11.61
C LEU A 378 -9.61 -2.27 12.34
N PHE A 379 -9.10 -2.21 13.58
CA PHE A 379 -8.87 -0.98 14.32
C PHE A 379 -7.90 -0.04 13.57
N SER A 380 -6.75 -0.54 13.14
CA SER A 380 -5.76 0.27 12.42
C SER A 380 -6.32 0.83 11.11
N ASP A 381 -7.08 0.01 10.38
CA ASP A 381 -7.76 0.35 9.13
C ASP A 381 -8.88 1.39 9.34
N VAL A 382 -9.82 1.18 10.28
CA VAL A 382 -10.92 2.12 10.52
C VAL A 382 -10.41 3.49 11.01
N ILE A 383 -9.36 3.52 11.84
CA ILE A 383 -8.70 4.75 12.27
C ILE A 383 -8.08 5.50 11.08
N GLN A 384 -7.45 4.79 10.14
CA GLN A 384 -6.90 5.42 8.95
C GLN A 384 -8.02 5.92 8.01
N ARG A 385 -9.13 5.18 7.85
CA ARG A 385 -10.29 5.64 7.07
C ARG A 385 -10.91 6.93 7.62
N VAL A 386 -11.03 7.05 8.95
CA VAL A 386 -11.49 8.30 9.60
C VAL A 386 -10.51 9.44 9.35
N ARG A 387 -9.20 9.19 9.47
CA ARG A 387 -8.16 10.19 9.13
C ARG A 387 -8.21 10.60 7.66
N ASN A 388 -8.42 9.66 6.73
CA ASN A 388 -8.53 9.96 5.30
C ASN A 388 -9.69 10.94 5.02
N VAL A 389 -10.85 10.79 5.67
CA VAL A 389 -11.95 11.76 5.54
C VAL A 389 -11.54 13.12 6.11
N PHE A 390 -10.83 13.16 7.24
CA PHE A 390 -10.27 14.42 7.77
C PHE A 390 -9.17 15.04 6.89
N ASP A 391 -8.47 14.27 6.07
CA ASP A 391 -7.56 14.74 5.01
C ASP A 391 -8.28 15.22 3.73
N GLY A 392 -9.62 15.15 3.68
CA GLY A 392 -10.45 15.56 2.54
C GLY A 392 -10.67 14.46 1.48
N TYR A 393 -10.30 13.21 1.74
CA TYR A 393 -10.61 12.09 0.84
C TYR A 393 -12.08 11.65 1.02
N CYS A 394 -13.01 12.44 0.49
CA CYS A 394 -14.45 12.25 0.66
C CYS A 394 -15.12 11.71 -0.62
N LYS A 395 -15.84 10.59 -0.52
CA LYS A 395 -16.62 9.98 -1.62
C LYS A 395 -17.73 10.90 -2.11
N SER A 396 -18.19 10.70 -3.35
CA SER A 396 -19.30 11.44 -3.95
C SER A 396 -20.64 11.25 -3.22
N VAL A 397 -21.35 12.36 -2.99
CA VAL A 397 -22.79 12.41 -2.66
C VAL A 397 -23.61 11.70 -3.77
N PRO A 398 -24.71 10.99 -3.48
CA PRO A 398 -25.42 10.87 -2.19
C PRO A 398 -24.76 9.94 -1.17
N THR A 399 -24.06 8.89 -1.62
CA THR A 399 -23.58 7.76 -0.78
C THR A 399 -22.55 8.09 0.31
N PHE A 400 -22.16 9.36 0.45
CA PHE A 400 -21.24 9.79 1.50
C PHE A 400 -21.86 9.71 2.90
N ALA A 401 -23.13 10.09 3.07
CA ALA A 401 -23.79 10.08 4.38
C ALA A 401 -23.88 8.65 4.95
N ASP A 402 -24.37 7.70 4.15
CA ASP A 402 -24.49 6.29 4.51
C ASP A 402 -23.11 5.67 4.80
N HIS A 403 -22.08 6.06 4.04
CA HIS A 403 -20.72 5.64 4.28
C HIS A 403 -20.16 6.15 5.62
N ILE A 404 -20.47 7.39 6.01
CA ILE A 404 -20.08 7.93 7.31
C ILE A 404 -20.83 7.23 8.45
N ASP A 405 -22.13 6.95 8.31
CA ASP A 405 -22.88 6.19 9.32
C ASP A 405 -22.31 4.77 9.50
N SER A 406 -22.01 4.07 8.40
CA SER A 406 -21.31 2.78 8.42
C SER A 406 -19.94 2.89 9.08
N LEU A 407 -19.12 3.89 8.71
CA LEU A 407 -17.77 4.08 9.25
C LEU A 407 -17.79 4.35 10.77
N VAL A 408 -18.77 5.13 11.25
CA VAL A 408 -18.93 5.46 12.67
C VAL A 408 -19.38 4.24 13.48
N GLU A 409 -20.39 3.50 13.05
CA GLU A 409 -20.80 2.29 13.79
C GLU A 409 -19.75 1.16 13.69
N THR A 410 -18.98 1.05 12.59
CA THR A 410 -17.80 0.15 12.53
C THR A 410 -16.72 0.56 13.53
N LEU A 411 -16.36 1.85 13.62
CA LEU A 411 -15.38 2.34 14.61
C LEU A 411 -15.85 2.01 16.04
N PHE A 412 -17.10 2.32 16.37
CA PHE A 412 -17.62 2.04 17.71
C PHE A 412 -17.83 0.55 17.97
N SER A 413 -18.11 -0.29 16.98
CA SER A 413 -18.13 -1.74 17.15
C SER A 413 -16.75 -2.27 17.53
N ILE A 414 -15.69 -1.78 16.88
CA ILE A 414 -14.32 -2.21 17.16
C ILE A 414 -13.83 -1.66 18.51
N LEU A 415 -14.17 -0.42 18.87
CA LEU A 415 -13.79 0.19 20.16
C LEU A 415 -14.45 -0.47 21.38
N ASN A 416 -15.59 -1.13 21.20
CA ASN A 416 -16.29 -1.89 22.26
C ASN A 416 -15.95 -3.39 22.24
N ASP A 417 -15.04 -3.85 21.38
CA ASP A 417 -14.59 -5.24 21.33
C ASP A 417 -13.61 -5.53 22.48
N SER A 418 -13.90 -6.56 23.29
CA SER A 418 -13.11 -6.92 24.46
C SER A 418 -11.77 -7.60 24.14
N ASP A 419 -11.58 -8.20 22.95
CA ASP A 419 -10.29 -8.78 22.53
C ASP A 419 -9.36 -7.73 21.88
N LEU A 420 -9.85 -6.53 21.54
CA LEU A 420 -9.00 -5.44 21.00
C LEU A 420 -7.77 -5.11 21.87
N PRO A 421 -7.88 -4.84 23.19
CA PRO A 421 -6.70 -4.64 24.03
C PRO A 421 -5.79 -5.86 24.12
N HIS A 422 -6.38 -7.06 24.13
CA HIS A 422 -5.64 -8.33 24.20
C HIS A 422 -4.82 -8.55 22.93
N GLU A 423 -5.38 -8.36 21.73
CA GLU A 423 -4.66 -8.43 20.45
C GLU A 423 -3.62 -7.33 20.27
N GLN A 424 -3.88 -6.11 20.75
CA GLN A 424 -2.88 -5.04 20.79
C GLN A 424 -1.68 -5.44 21.67
N MET A 425 -1.93 -5.98 22.86
CA MET A 425 -0.90 -6.49 23.75
C MET A 425 -0.16 -7.69 23.15
N ARG A 426 -0.89 -8.64 22.53
CA ARG A 426 -0.38 -9.85 21.89
C ARG A 426 0.63 -9.51 20.80
N GLN A 427 0.32 -8.53 19.94
CA GLN A 427 1.21 -8.05 18.89
C GLN A 427 2.50 -7.43 19.46
N VAL A 428 2.41 -6.60 20.51
CA VAL A 428 3.58 -5.96 21.12
C VAL A 428 4.46 -6.96 21.89
N VAL A 429 3.87 -7.83 22.70
CA VAL A 429 4.59 -8.83 23.50
C VAL A 429 5.31 -9.84 22.60
N ALA A 430 4.73 -10.24 21.46
CA ALA A 430 5.38 -11.12 20.49
C ALA A 430 6.72 -10.56 19.97
N VAL A 431 6.82 -9.23 19.73
CA VAL A 431 8.06 -8.56 19.29
C VAL A 431 9.12 -8.51 20.41
N LEU A 432 8.70 -8.56 21.66
CA LEU A 432 9.57 -8.46 22.84
C LEU A 432 10.09 -9.81 23.35
N LYS A 433 9.58 -10.93 22.83
CA LYS A 433 9.91 -12.32 23.24
C LYS A 433 11.39 -12.64 23.49
N HIS A 434 12.29 -12.08 22.68
CA HIS A 434 13.73 -12.32 22.77
C HIS A 434 14.52 -11.12 23.31
N ARG A 435 13.84 -10.14 23.92
CA ARG A 435 14.43 -8.90 24.46
C ARG A 435 14.28 -8.77 25.98
N ILE A 436 13.28 -9.43 26.57
CA ILE A 436 12.99 -9.48 28.02
C ILE A 436 13.30 -10.87 28.59
N SER A 437 13.27 -11.04 29.92
CA SER A 437 13.46 -12.35 30.54
C SER A 437 12.33 -13.33 30.20
N ALA A 438 12.65 -14.63 30.15
CA ALA A 438 11.67 -15.68 29.83
C ALA A 438 10.49 -15.71 30.82
N ASP A 439 10.77 -15.43 32.11
CA ASP A 439 9.75 -15.37 33.16
C ASP A 439 8.81 -14.17 32.97
N MET A 440 9.36 -12.97 32.70
CA MET A 440 8.55 -11.78 32.40
C MET A 440 7.71 -11.96 31.13
N TYR A 441 8.27 -12.58 30.08
CA TYR A 441 7.50 -12.92 28.87
C TYR A 441 6.34 -13.89 29.17
N LYS A 442 6.58 -14.90 30.00
CA LYS A 442 5.55 -15.86 30.43
C LYS A 442 4.46 -15.20 31.28
N GLU A 443 4.83 -14.34 32.22
CA GLU A 443 3.87 -13.56 33.02
C GLU A 443 3.06 -12.60 32.16
N LEU A 444 3.68 -11.90 31.21
CA LEU A 444 2.99 -11.01 30.28
C LEU A 444 2.00 -11.77 29.39
N ILE A 445 2.34 -12.96 28.88
CA ILE A 445 1.39 -13.80 28.15
C ILE A 445 0.21 -14.24 29.02
N ASN A 446 0.43 -14.56 30.29
CA ASN A 446 -0.65 -14.97 31.21
C ASN A 446 -1.65 -13.84 31.51
N PHE A 447 -1.32 -12.58 31.22
CA PHE A 447 -2.28 -11.45 31.29
C PHE A 447 -3.09 -11.24 29.99
N ILE A 448 -2.77 -11.95 28.91
CA ILE A 448 -3.44 -11.85 27.59
C ILE A 448 -4.44 -13.01 27.44
N ASP A 449 -5.41 -13.06 28.35
CA ASP A 449 -6.50 -14.04 28.34
C ASP A 449 -7.82 -13.32 28.00
N PRO A 450 -8.41 -13.54 26.81
CA PRO A 450 -9.64 -12.87 26.37
C PRO A 450 -10.89 -13.27 27.16
N ASN A 451 -10.80 -14.27 28.06
CA ASN A 451 -11.89 -14.60 28.98
C ASN A 451 -12.03 -13.61 30.15
N TYR A 452 -11.10 -12.65 30.31
CA TYR A 452 -11.08 -11.69 31.41
C TYR A 452 -10.90 -10.24 30.92
N ASP A 453 -11.36 -9.29 31.74
CA ASP A 453 -11.11 -7.86 31.54
C ASP A 453 -9.61 -7.57 31.46
N PHE A 454 -9.20 -6.78 30.46
CA PHE A 454 -7.81 -6.48 30.20
C PHE A 454 -7.10 -5.80 31.40
N PRO A 455 -6.11 -6.45 32.04
CA PRO A 455 -5.67 -6.10 33.39
C PRO A 455 -4.57 -5.01 33.40
N ALA A 456 -4.78 -3.90 32.68
CA ALA A 456 -3.82 -2.82 32.46
C ALA A 456 -3.05 -2.36 33.72
N LYS A 457 -3.77 -2.15 34.82
CA LYS A 457 -3.20 -1.72 36.12
C LYS A 457 -2.33 -2.80 36.78
N ALA A 458 -2.63 -4.08 36.58
CA ALA A 458 -1.79 -5.17 37.08
C ALA A 458 -0.51 -5.34 36.25
N ILE A 459 -0.62 -5.19 34.92
CA ILE A 459 0.53 -5.23 33.99
C ILE A 459 1.50 -4.09 34.31
N LYS A 460 1.02 -2.84 34.45
CA LYS A 460 1.84 -1.70 34.92
C LYS A 460 2.58 -2.02 36.23
N LYS A 461 1.85 -2.52 37.24
CA LYS A 461 2.42 -2.85 38.55
C LYS A 461 3.49 -3.95 38.45
N LYS A 462 3.28 -4.98 37.63
CA LYS A 462 4.26 -6.06 37.42
C LYS A 462 5.55 -5.55 36.77
N ILE A 463 5.44 -4.66 35.79
CA ILE A 463 6.58 -4.05 35.10
C ILE A 463 7.34 -3.10 36.03
N ASN A 464 6.65 -2.22 36.76
CA ASN A 464 7.29 -1.29 37.69
C ASN A 464 8.04 -2.07 38.79
N ASN A 465 7.40 -3.07 39.41
CA ASN A 465 8.06 -3.94 40.39
C ASN A 465 9.33 -4.65 39.85
N TYR A 466 9.43 -4.88 38.54
CA TYR A 466 10.64 -5.41 37.91
C TYR A 466 11.69 -4.32 37.70
N LEU A 467 11.30 -3.16 37.16
CA LEU A 467 12.21 -2.03 36.95
C LEU A 467 12.79 -1.49 38.27
N ASP A 468 11.99 -1.43 39.33
CA ASP A 468 12.40 -1.04 40.69
C ASP A 468 13.42 -2.00 41.33
N SER A 469 13.60 -3.21 40.76
CA SER A 469 14.59 -4.20 41.22
C SER A 469 15.96 -4.10 40.51
N LEU A 470 16.08 -3.22 39.52
CA LEU A 470 17.30 -3.06 38.71
C LEU A 470 18.27 -2.02 39.31
N TYR A 471 19.55 -2.14 38.98
CA TYR A 471 20.51 -1.09 39.27
C TYR A 471 20.26 0.16 38.39
N PRO A 472 20.49 1.40 38.91
CA PRO A 472 20.17 2.63 38.18
C PRO A 472 20.83 2.78 36.80
N GLN A 473 21.98 2.13 36.59
CA GLN A 473 22.69 2.12 35.30
C GLN A 473 21.91 1.36 34.21
N ASP A 474 21.24 0.26 34.57
CA ASP A 474 20.58 -0.67 33.66
C ASP A 474 19.12 -0.24 33.39
N LEU A 475 18.50 0.41 34.38
CA LEU A 475 17.12 0.90 34.36
C LEU A 475 16.74 1.64 33.06
N SER A 476 17.60 2.55 32.60
CA SER A 476 17.36 3.35 31.39
C SER A 476 17.22 2.50 30.12
N THR A 477 17.95 1.38 30.03
CA THR A 477 17.96 0.50 28.87
C THR A 477 16.83 -0.52 28.93
N GLU A 478 16.48 -1.02 30.13
CA GLU A 478 15.33 -1.91 30.30
C GLU A 478 14.00 -1.17 30.14
N GLN A 479 13.84 0.04 30.70
CA GLN A 479 12.60 0.83 30.61
C GLN A 479 12.18 1.09 29.15
N LEU A 480 13.13 1.33 28.25
CA LEU A 480 12.89 1.50 26.81
C LEU A 480 12.30 0.24 26.14
N LYS A 481 12.51 -0.96 26.69
CA LYS A 481 11.89 -2.21 26.18
C LYS A 481 10.41 -2.31 26.51
N PHE A 482 10.00 -1.81 27.69
CA PHE A 482 8.62 -1.91 28.17
C PHE A 482 7.75 -0.72 27.77
N ALA A 483 8.32 0.38 27.31
CA ALA A 483 7.57 1.58 26.87
C ALA A 483 6.39 1.28 25.91
N PRO A 484 6.48 0.37 24.90
CA PRO A 484 5.34 0.02 24.06
C PRO A 484 4.20 -0.69 24.80
N ILE A 485 4.52 -1.49 25.83
CA ILE A 485 3.53 -2.18 26.67
C ILE A 485 2.86 -1.16 27.60
N LEU A 486 3.66 -0.32 28.26
CA LEU A 486 3.17 0.72 29.18
C LEU A 486 2.20 1.68 28.45
N LEU A 487 2.52 2.08 27.21
CA LEU A 487 1.65 2.93 26.38
C LEU A 487 0.27 2.31 26.08
N ILE A 488 0.18 0.98 25.94
CA ILE A 488 -1.13 0.29 25.84
C ILE A 488 -1.84 0.36 27.20
N CYS A 489 -1.14 0.03 28.29
CA CYS A 489 -1.73 0.05 29.62
C CYS A 489 -2.13 1.46 30.11
N ASP A 490 -1.50 2.52 29.61
CA ASP A 490 -1.94 3.91 29.80
C ASP A 490 -3.32 4.12 29.16
N LYS A 491 -3.46 3.75 27.88
CA LYS A 491 -4.70 3.97 27.11
C LYS A 491 -5.91 3.21 27.66
N TYR A 492 -5.71 2.03 28.26
CA TYR A 492 -6.78 1.23 28.88
C TYR A 492 -6.84 1.36 30.41
N GLU A 493 -6.20 2.36 31.03
CA GLU A 493 -6.19 2.46 32.48
C GLU A 493 -7.61 2.64 33.09
N ASP A 494 -8.50 3.30 32.35
CA ASP A 494 -9.91 3.51 32.66
C ASP A 494 -10.87 2.51 31.96
N GLY A 495 -10.32 1.41 31.42
CA GLY A 495 -11.04 0.37 30.67
C GLY A 495 -11.30 0.75 29.21
N GLY A 496 -12.22 0.03 28.55
CA GLY A 496 -12.58 0.25 27.14
C GLY A 496 -13.13 1.65 26.83
N GLU A 497 -13.87 2.25 27.78
CA GLU A 497 -14.27 3.67 27.67
C GLU A 497 -13.07 4.62 27.71
N GLY A 498 -12.06 4.34 28.55
CA GLY A 498 -10.82 5.12 28.61
C GLY A 498 -10.06 5.09 27.28
N HIS A 499 -9.93 3.91 26.68
CA HIS A 499 -9.33 3.77 25.35
C HIS A 499 -10.16 4.48 24.27
N SER A 500 -11.49 4.34 24.31
CA SER A 500 -12.41 5.04 23.42
C SER A 500 -12.26 6.57 23.53
N ALA A 501 -12.11 7.10 24.75
CA ALA A 501 -11.87 8.51 24.99
C ALA A 501 -10.52 8.97 24.43
N HIS A 502 -9.44 8.21 24.65
CA HIS A 502 -8.14 8.49 24.05
C HIS A 502 -8.19 8.51 22.52
N VAL A 503 -8.83 7.52 21.90
CA VAL A 503 -8.96 7.42 20.44
C VAL A 503 -9.78 8.58 19.86
N LEU A 504 -10.95 8.87 20.43
CA LEU A 504 -11.75 10.01 19.99
C LEU A 504 -11.03 11.34 20.20
N LYS A 505 -10.26 11.49 21.29
CA LYS A 505 -9.46 12.70 21.54
C LYS A 505 -8.31 12.88 20.54
N GLU A 506 -7.63 11.80 20.13
CA GLU A 506 -6.66 11.83 19.03
C GLU A 506 -7.33 12.22 17.70
N LEU A 507 -8.46 11.59 17.34
CA LEU A 507 -9.18 11.82 16.08
C LEU A 507 -9.76 13.23 15.97
N LEU A 508 -10.47 13.70 17.01
CA LEU A 508 -11.07 15.03 17.06
C LEU A 508 -9.99 16.12 17.18
N GLY A 509 -8.89 15.84 17.89
CA GLY A 509 -7.73 16.70 17.95
C GLY A 509 -7.04 16.87 16.59
N TYR A 510 -6.94 15.79 15.80
CA TYR A 510 -6.40 15.83 14.43
C TYR A 510 -7.25 16.70 13.50
N TYR A 511 -8.57 16.53 13.52
CA TYR A 511 -9.50 17.40 12.80
C TYR A 511 -9.36 18.87 13.23
N TYR A 512 -9.29 19.16 14.54
CA TYR A 512 -9.10 20.53 15.05
C TYR A 512 -7.80 21.18 14.57
N GLN A 513 -6.70 20.41 14.52
CA GLN A 513 -5.38 20.92 14.11
C GLN A 513 -5.36 21.47 12.68
N GLY A 514 -6.23 20.99 11.79
CA GLY A 514 -6.43 21.57 10.46
C GLY A 514 -7.36 22.79 10.48
N GLU A 515 -8.54 22.68 11.09
CA GLU A 515 -9.60 23.69 10.97
C GLU A 515 -9.37 24.96 11.80
N GLN A 516 -8.50 24.93 12.82
CA GLN A 516 -8.15 26.09 13.63
C GLN A 516 -7.57 27.26 12.80
N TYR A 517 -6.84 26.97 11.71
CA TYR A 517 -6.22 27.99 10.86
C TYR A 517 -7.24 28.87 10.12
N PHE A 518 -8.45 28.34 9.86
CA PHE A 518 -9.46 28.98 9.01
C PHE A 518 -10.55 29.77 9.77
N GLN A 519 -10.48 29.78 11.11
CA GLN A 519 -11.48 30.46 11.96
C GLN A 519 -11.35 31.99 11.95
N ASN A 520 -10.14 32.53 12.09
CA ASN A 520 -9.96 33.91 12.56
C ASN A 520 -9.99 35.00 11.48
N PHE A 521 -9.68 34.67 10.22
CA PHE A 521 -9.53 35.67 9.15
C PHE A 521 -10.21 35.25 7.83
N GLN A 522 -10.06 36.06 6.78
CA GLN A 522 -10.37 35.63 5.41
C GLN A 522 -9.28 34.68 4.88
N TYR A 523 -9.65 33.81 3.93
CA TYR A 523 -8.85 32.69 3.43
C TYR A 523 -7.39 33.05 3.14
N ASP A 524 -7.12 34.13 2.38
CA ASP A 524 -5.76 34.53 2.01
C ASP A 524 -4.87 34.82 3.23
N LYS A 525 -5.44 35.41 4.29
CA LYS A 525 -4.73 35.69 5.53
C LYS A 525 -4.56 34.43 6.41
N CYS A 526 -5.53 33.52 6.38
CA CYS A 526 -5.42 32.19 7.00
C CYS A 526 -4.29 31.37 6.35
N VAL A 527 -4.23 31.34 5.01
CA VAL A 527 -3.14 30.69 4.25
C VAL A 527 -1.79 31.36 4.52
N SER A 528 -1.74 32.70 4.56
CA SER A 528 -0.53 33.45 4.93
C SER A 528 -0.01 33.09 6.33
N GLN A 529 -0.91 32.92 7.31
CA GLN A 529 -0.52 32.48 8.65
C GLN A 529 -0.05 31.02 8.65
N LEU A 530 -0.79 30.11 8.01
CA LEU A 530 -0.43 28.70 7.89
C LEU A 530 0.99 28.51 7.32
N LEU A 531 1.35 29.29 6.29
CA LEU A 531 2.68 29.26 5.67
C LEU A 531 3.80 29.84 6.55
N SER A 532 3.47 30.68 7.53
CA SER A 532 4.43 31.19 8.51
C SER A 532 4.73 30.18 9.62
N GLU A 533 3.78 29.30 9.94
CA GLU A 533 3.90 28.27 10.98
C GLU A 533 4.39 26.93 10.43
N VAL A 534 3.93 26.54 9.24
CA VAL A 534 4.22 25.25 8.59
C VAL A 534 5.13 25.47 7.38
N LYS A 535 6.42 25.14 7.53
CA LYS A 535 7.45 25.32 6.48
C LYS A 535 7.34 24.37 5.30
N ASP A 536 6.58 23.28 5.45
CA ASP A 536 6.34 22.27 4.43
C ASP A 536 5.16 22.71 3.55
N THR A 537 5.45 23.15 2.33
CA THR A 537 4.43 23.66 1.41
C THR A 537 3.49 22.57 0.92
N GLU A 538 3.96 21.33 0.72
CA GLU A 538 3.08 20.21 0.35
C GLU A 538 2.07 19.92 1.46
N ARG A 539 2.53 19.89 2.72
CA ARG A 539 1.63 19.78 3.89
C ARG A 539 0.67 20.96 4.00
N CYS A 540 1.09 22.18 3.65
CA CYS A 540 0.17 23.32 3.57
C CYS A 540 -0.91 23.10 2.50
N VAL A 541 -0.56 22.62 1.30
CA VAL A 541 -1.55 22.27 0.26
C VAL A 541 -2.49 21.17 0.73
N ARG A 542 -2.00 20.13 1.45
CA ARG A 542 -2.86 19.10 2.05
C ARG A 542 -3.86 19.69 3.06
N ILE A 543 -3.43 20.59 3.93
CA ILE A 543 -4.30 21.28 4.91
C ILE A 543 -5.34 22.16 4.20
N ILE A 544 -4.93 22.91 3.17
CA ILE A 544 -5.82 23.76 2.35
C ILE A 544 -6.87 22.92 1.61
N TYR A 545 -6.46 21.84 0.93
CA TYR A 545 -7.39 20.92 0.27
C TYR A 545 -8.34 20.27 1.29
N SER A 546 -7.81 19.81 2.42
CA SER A 546 -8.59 19.22 3.52
C SER A 546 -9.69 20.17 4.03
N HIS A 547 -9.44 21.49 4.07
CA HIS A 547 -10.44 22.49 4.43
C HIS A 547 -11.55 22.67 3.35
N THR A 548 -11.27 22.47 2.06
CA THR A 548 -12.33 22.54 1.00
C THR A 548 -13.47 21.52 1.21
N ARG A 549 -13.21 20.46 1.98
CA ARG A 549 -14.14 19.37 2.28
C ARG A 549 -14.69 19.48 3.70
N VAL A 550 -14.68 20.67 4.28
CA VAL A 550 -15.14 20.97 5.66
C VAL A 550 -16.57 20.49 5.93
N LYS A 551 -17.48 20.53 4.94
CA LYS A 551 -18.88 20.08 5.10
C LYS A 551 -18.96 18.57 5.34
N GLU A 552 -18.24 17.79 4.54
CA GLU A 552 -18.10 16.34 4.69
C GLU A 552 -17.39 15.95 6.00
N LYS A 553 -16.36 16.71 6.40
CA LYS A 553 -15.65 16.53 7.67
C LYS A 553 -16.52 16.84 8.88
N ASN A 554 -17.28 17.94 8.84
CA ASN A 554 -18.21 18.34 9.89
C ASN A 554 -19.29 17.27 10.08
N LEU A 555 -19.82 16.67 9.00
CA LEU A 555 -20.74 15.54 9.09
C LEU A 555 -20.14 14.37 9.87
N LEU A 556 -18.90 13.96 9.58
CA LEU A 556 -18.22 12.89 10.32
C LEU A 556 -18.01 13.25 11.80
N VAL A 557 -17.55 14.46 12.13
CA VAL A 557 -17.41 14.89 13.52
C VAL A 557 -18.76 14.89 14.25
N ILE A 558 -19.81 15.42 13.62
CA ILE A 558 -21.18 15.48 14.14
C ILE A 558 -21.73 14.07 14.41
N LYS A 559 -21.49 13.10 13.51
CA LYS A 559 -21.91 11.71 13.67
C LYS A 559 -21.11 10.99 14.76
N LEU A 560 -19.79 11.19 14.83
CA LEU A 560 -18.94 10.69 15.91
C LEU A 560 -19.41 11.20 17.29
N LEU A 561 -19.71 12.50 17.41
CA LEU A 561 -20.19 13.11 18.64
C LEU A 561 -21.61 12.62 19.03
N LYS A 562 -22.54 12.56 18.07
CA LYS A 562 -23.90 11.99 18.27
C LYS A 562 -23.86 10.48 18.63
N ARG A 563 -22.77 9.76 18.30
CA ARG A 563 -22.55 8.37 18.69
C ARG A 563 -21.83 8.21 20.04
N ALA A 564 -20.91 9.13 20.35
CA ALA A 564 -20.23 9.21 21.64
C ALA A 564 -21.19 9.61 22.77
N SER A 565 -22.20 10.46 22.49
CA SER A 565 -23.16 10.95 23.48
C SER A 565 -24.10 9.89 24.07
N ARG A 566 -24.01 8.63 23.60
CA ARG A 566 -24.62 7.48 24.28
C ARG A 566 -23.90 7.13 25.60
N SER A 567 -22.67 7.60 25.84
CA SER A 567 -22.01 7.57 27.16
C SER A 567 -21.68 8.98 27.64
N ARG A 568 -22.22 9.34 28.82
CA ARG A 568 -21.91 10.61 29.50
C ARG A 568 -20.43 10.70 29.89
N ARG A 569 -19.83 9.62 30.38
CA ARG A 569 -18.41 9.56 30.79
C ARG A 569 -17.47 9.77 29.59
N LEU A 570 -17.87 9.27 28.42
CA LEU A 570 -17.15 9.50 27.16
C LEU A 570 -17.24 10.96 26.69
N ILE A 571 -18.37 11.66 26.89
CA ILE A 571 -18.46 13.10 26.62
C ILE A 571 -17.65 13.93 27.63
N MET A 572 -17.72 13.62 28.93
CA MET A 572 -16.96 14.34 29.97
C MET A 572 -15.44 14.28 29.78
N SER A 573 -14.91 13.16 29.26
CA SER A 573 -13.48 13.02 28.94
C SER A 573 -13.06 13.79 27.67
N LEU A 574 -14.05 14.26 26.87
CA LEU A 574 -13.87 15.04 25.65
C LEU A 574 -14.11 16.56 25.83
N SER A 575 -14.47 17.08 27.02
CA SER A 575 -14.77 18.51 27.22
C SER A 575 -13.69 19.44 26.62
N SER A 576 -12.42 19.18 26.92
CA SER A 576 -11.25 19.93 26.40
C SER A 576 -11.07 19.99 24.87
N ILE A 577 -11.84 19.23 24.09
CA ILE A 577 -11.93 19.36 22.61
C ILE A 577 -13.32 19.86 22.16
N LEU A 578 -14.37 19.62 22.94
CA LEU A 578 -15.70 20.21 22.72
C LEU A 578 -15.71 21.73 22.97
N GLU A 579 -14.99 22.22 23.97
CA GLU A 579 -14.76 23.66 24.22
C GLU A 579 -14.20 24.34 22.95
N LYS A 580 -13.18 23.74 22.35
CA LYS A 580 -12.54 24.23 21.12
C LYS A 580 -13.44 24.20 19.89
N PHE A 581 -14.45 23.32 19.86
CA PHE A 581 -15.47 23.29 18.82
C PHE A 581 -16.60 24.28 19.09
N ALA A 582 -16.91 24.56 20.37
CA ALA A 582 -17.87 25.58 20.77
C ALA A 582 -17.44 26.99 20.35
N ASP A 583 -16.13 27.25 20.35
CA ASP A 583 -15.50 28.51 19.96
C ASP A 583 -15.42 28.74 18.43
N PHE A 584 -15.83 27.78 17.59
CA PHE A 584 -15.85 27.99 16.14
C PHE A 584 -16.91 29.03 15.72
N THR A 585 -16.45 30.11 15.09
CA THR A 585 -17.27 31.30 14.76
C THR A 585 -17.80 31.32 13.32
N LYS A 586 -17.20 30.52 12.44
CA LYS A 586 -17.53 30.50 11.00
C LYS A 586 -18.82 29.71 10.73
N ASN A 587 -19.70 30.25 9.89
CA ASN A 587 -21.04 29.69 9.60
C ASN A 587 -21.02 28.19 9.23
N GLU A 588 -19.98 27.71 8.53
CA GLU A 588 -19.88 26.33 8.06
C GLU A 588 -19.73 25.30 9.19
N TYR A 589 -19.31 25.73 10.39
CA TYR A 589 -19.18 24.91 11.59
C TYR A 589 -20.33 25.13 12.58
N SER A 590 -21.34 25.94 12.22
CA SER A 590 -22.42 26.34 13.15
C SER A 590 -23.13 25.14 13.80
N GLU A 591 -23.54 24.12 13.04
CA GLU A 591 -24.16 22.90 13.62
C GLU A 591 -23.20 22.20 14.60
N LEU A 592 -21.91 22.08 14.25
CA LEU A 592 -20.90 21.48 15.11
C LEU A 592 -20.68 22.28 16.40
N ALA A 593 -20.56 23.60 16.31
CA ALA A 593 -20.37 24.48 17.45
C ALA A 593 -21.60 24.51 18.37
N HIS A 594 -22.82 24.40 17.82
CA HIS A 594 -24.04 24.25 18.62
C HIS A 594 -24.15 22.87 19.27
N LEU A 595 -23.80 21.79 18.56
CA LEU A 595 -23.76 20.44 19.11
C LEU A 595 -22.73 20.31 20.24
N ALA A 596 -21.52 20.87 20.08
CA ALA A 596 -20.48 20.83 21.10
C ALA A 596 -20.90 21.56 22.39
N ARG A 597 -21.49 22.76 22.27
CA ARG A 597 -22.09 23.49 23.41
C ARG A 597 -23.20 22.71 24.09
N LYS A 598 -24.09 22.08 23.31
CA LYS A 598 -25.16 21.23 23.85
C LYS A 598 -24.58 20.06 24.67
N LEU A 599 -23.62 19.33 24.11
CA LEU A 599 -23.03 18.15 24.76
C LEU A 599 -22.24 18.49 26.03
N LEU A 600 -21.55 19.64 26.07
CA LEU A 600 -20.93 20.16 27.30
C LEU A 600 -21.98 20.38 28.39
N ILE A 601 -23.06 21.10 28.08
CA ILE A 601 -24.14 21.39 29.04
C ILE A 601 -24.78 20.09 29.56
N GLU A 602 -25.10 19.14 28.67
CA GLU A 602 -25.68 17.84 29.05
C GLU A 602 -24.73 16.99 29.93
N ALA A 603 -23.41 17.08 29.72
CA ALA A 603 -22.39 16.39 30.50
C ALA A 603 -22.06 17.07 31.85
N GLU A 604 -22.25 18.38 31.96
CA GLU A 604 -22.09 19.14 33.21
C GLU A 604 -23.34 19.08 34.10
N THR A 605 -24.56 19.20 33.54
CA THR A 605 -25.80 19.18 34.32
C THR A 605 -25.96 17.84 35.04
N PRO A 606 -25.90 17.76 36.39
CA PRO A 606 -25.89 16.49 37.09
C PRO A 606 -27.23 15.75 36.90
N THR A 607 -27.18 14.43 36.76
CA THR A 607 -28.38 13.61 36.58
C THR A 607 -29.29 13.66 37.82
N TYR A 608 -30.58 13.40 37.63
CA TYR A 608 -31.54 13.34 38.73
C TYR A 608 -31.14 12.32 39.81
N THR A 609 -30.57 11.18 39.41
CA THR A 609 -29.96 10.18 40.30
C THR A 609 -28.79 10.77 41.10
N GLU A 610 -27.83 11.45 40.48
CA GLU A 610 -26.70 12.09 41.19
C GLU A 610 -27.15 13.18 42.18
N ILE A 611 -28.14 14.00 41.81
CA ILE A 611 -28.70 15.03 42.70
C ILE A 611 -29.35 14.38 43.93
N LYS A 612 -30.16 13.33 43.70
CA LYS A 612 -30.84 12.57 44.75
C LYS A 612 -29.87 11.82 45.67
N ILE A 613 -28.78 11.28 45.11
CA ILE A 613 -27.68 10.65 45.87
C ILE A 613 -26.90 11.68 46.71
N ARG A 614 -26.74 12.92 46.22
CA ARG A 614 -26.13 14.04 46.96
C ARG A 614 -27.03 14.62 48.08
N GLY A 615 -28.11 13.92 48.47
CA GLY A 615 -29.00 14.32 49.56
C GLY A 615 -29.75 15.63 49.34
N SER A 616 -29.70 16.18 48.13
CA SER A 616 -30.30 17.46 47.77
C SER A 616 -31.65 17.22 47.11
N SER A 617 -32.75 17.38 47.85
CA SER A 617 -34.07 17.49 47.22
C SER A 617 -34.05 18.71 46.28
N PRO A 618 -34.31 18.55 44.97
CA PRO A 618 -34.34 19.69 44.07
C PRO A 618 -35.47 20.64 44.49
N GLY A 619 -35.12 21.89 44.83
CA GLY A 619 -36.11 22.92 45.13
C GLY A 619 -37.07 23.13 43.96
N PRO A 620 -38.30 23.61 44.19
CA PRO A 620 -39.37 23.60 43.18
C PRO A 620 -39.00 24.25 41.84
N ALA A 621 -38.20 25.32 41.85
CA ALA A 621 -37.71 26.00 40.64
C ALA A 621 -36.75 25.17 39.76
N ASN A 622 -36.26 24.02 40.23
CA ASN A 622 -35.49 23.07 39.41
C ASN A 622 -36.36 21.96 38.80
N LEU A 623 -37.56 21.68 39.33
CA LEU A 623 -38.38 20.53 38.89
C LEU A 623 -38.89 20.70 37.45
N GLU A 624 -39.27 21.91 37.04
CA GLU A 624 -39.64 22.23 35.64
C GLU A 624 -38.54 21.84 34.62
N LYS A 625 -37.28 21.73 35.07
CA LYS A 625 -36.13 21.32 34.24
C LYS A 625 -35.91 19.81 34.19
N TYR A 626 -36.62 19.03 35.02
CA TYR A 626 -36.56 17.57 35.11
C TYR A 626 -37.87 16.88 34.67
N ASP A 627 -38.99 17.58 34.56
CA ASP A 627 -40.25 16.99 34.06
C ASP A 627 -40.11 16.41 32.64
N ILE A 628 -39.26 17.00 31.80
CA ILE A 628 -38.90 16.52 30.45
C ILE A 628 -38.30 15.08 30.49
N LEU A 629 -37.67 14.66 31.59
CA LEU A 629 -37.14 13.31 31.73
C LEU A 629 -38.22 12.28 32.12
N PHE A 630 -39.33 12.70 32.73
CA PHE A 630 -40.41 11.77 33.08
C PHE A 630 -41.21 11.30 31.87
N GLU A 631 -41.33 12.10 30.81
CA GLU A 631 -41.90 11.66 29.52
C GLU A 631 -41.08 10.56 28.84
N THR A 632 -39.78 10.44 29.16
CA THR A 632 -38.89 9.43 28.55
C THR A 632 -38.89 8.06 29.24
N PHE A 633 -39.59 7.90 30.36
CA PHE A 633 -39.93 6.57 30.88
C PHE A 633 -41.14 6.03 30.12
N ASP A 634 -40.89 5.36 28.99
CA ASP A 634 -41.90 4.47 28.39
C ASP A 634 -42.40 3.51 29.47
N SER A 635 -43.70 3.58 29.73
CA SER A 635 -44.34 3.28 31.02
C SER A 635 -44.29 1.82 31.46
N SER A 636 -43.60 0.96 30.71
CA SER A 636 -43.47 -0.46 30.98
C SER A 636 -42.89 -0.76 32.37
N TYR A 637 -43.44 -1.80 32.99
CA TYR A 637 -42.92 -2.37 34.24
C TYR A 637 -41.41 -2.68 34.16
N GLN A 638 -40.86 -3.09 33.01
CA GLN A 638 -39.43 -3.37 32.89
C GLN A 638 -38.55 -2.11 32.91
N SER A 639 -39.01 -1.00 32.34
CA SER A 639 -38.33 0.29 32.40
C SER A 639 -38.13 0.72 33.86
N VAL A 640 -39.19 0.62 34.65
CA VAL A 640 -39.23 0.97 36.08
C VAL A 640 -38.41 -0.02 36.91
N LEU A 641 -38.58 -1.33 36.68
CA LEU A 641 -37.86 -2.39 37.38
C LEU A 641 -36.34 -2.20 37.23
N LYS A 642 -35.86 -2.02 35.99
CA LYS A 642 -34.45 -1.85 35.67
C LYS A 642 -33.85 -0.61 36.32
N TYR A 643 -34.58 0.50 36.36
CA TYR A 643 -34.12 1.70 37.06
C TYR A 643 -34.04 1.49 38.59
N LEU A 644 -34.96 0.72 39.17
CA LEU A 644 -34.95 0.41 40.60
C LEU A 644 -33.82 -0.56 40.99
N THR A 645 -33.52 -1.57 40.18
CA THR A 645 -32.38 -2.48 40.39
C THR A 645 -31.05 -1.77 40.11
N ASP A 646 -30.87 -1.25 38.90
CA ASP A 646 -29.56 -0.84 38.38
C ASP A 646 -29.14 0.55 38.90
N CYS A 647 -30.08 1.47 39.09
CA CYS A 647 -29.80 2.85 39.49
C CYS A 647 -30.13 3.16 40.96
N CYS A 648 -31.02 2.39 41.59
CA CYS A 648 -31.39 2.59 43.00
C CYS A 648 -30.92 1.47 43.95
N GLY A 649 -30.35 0.37 43.42
CA GLY A 649 -29.83 -0.74 44.23
C GLY A 649 -30.91 -1.50 45.01
N VAL A 650 -32.18 -1.42 44.59
CA VAL A 650 -33.29 -2.13 45.22
C VAL A 650 -33.24 -3.60 44.78
N PRO A 651 -33.15 -4.59 45.69
CA PRO A 651 -33.19 -5.99 45.31
C PRO A 651 -34.52 -6.31 44.63
N GLU A 652 -34.49 -6.98 43.48
CA GLU A 652 -35.68 -7.27 42.66
C GLU A 652 -36.79 -7.98 43.46
N SER A 653 -36.41 -8.87 44.38
CA SER A 653 -37.30 -9.56 45.33
C SER A 653 -38.07 -8.65 46.29
N SER A 654 -37.75 -7.36 46.36
CA SER A 654 -38.45 -6.34 47.14
C SER A 654 -39.61 -5.68 46.36
N ILE A 655 -39.74 -5.97 45.07
CA ILE A 655 -40.60 -5.24 44.13
C ILE A 655 -41.78 -6.14 43.75
N GLN A 656 -42.96 -5.89 44.35
CA GLN A 656 -44.18 -6.65 44.07
C GLN A 656 -45.07 -5.94 43.04
N ARG A 657 -45.46 -6.69 42.01
CA ARG A 657 -46.38 -6.26 40.95
C ARG A 657 -47.82 -6.43 41.40
N LEU A 658 -48.65 -5.39 41.30
CA LEU A 658 -50.03 -5.39 41.79
C LEU A 658 -50.99 -6.07 40.82
N ASN A 659 -50.98 -7.40 40.82
CA ASN A 659 -52.08 -8.19 40.26
C ASN A 659 -53.27 -8.20 41.25
N ASP A 660 -54.03 -7.10 41.28
CA ASP A 660 -55.47 -7.05 41.58
C ASP A 660 -55.96 -5.59 41.52
N GLY A 661 -56.62 -5.21 40.41
CA GLY A 661 -57.36 -3.95 40.27
C GLY A 661 -56.56 -2.67 39.94
N GLY A 662 -55.23 -2.72 39.85
CA GLY A 662 -54.40 -1.59 39.40
C GLY A 662 -54.27 -1.48 37.87
N HIS A 663 -53.72 -0.38 37.37
CA HIS A 663 -53.26 -0.25 35.99
C HIS A 663 -52.04 -1.17 35.75
N LEU A 664 -51.76 -1.56 34.51
CA LEU A 664 -50.77 -2.61 34.17
C LEU A 664 -49.30 -2.32 34.60
N ASN A 665 -49.07 -1.08 35.06
CA ASN A 665 -47.78 -0.49 35.41
C ASN A 665 -47.70 -0.09 36.91
N ASP A 666 -48.77 -0.30 37.70
CA ASP A 666 -48.79 0.08 39.12
C ASP A 666 -47.95 -0.88 39.99
N VAL A 667 -47.03 -0.30 40.78
CA VAL A 667 -46.09 -1.02 41.64
C VAL A 667 -46.07 -0.38 43.03
N ARG A 668 -46.13 -1.21 44.09
CA ARG A 668 -46.00 -0.76 45.48
C ARG A 668 -44.69 -1.24 46.07
N PHE A 669 -44.03 -0.37 46.84
CA PHE A 669 -42.79 -0.66 47.57
C PHE A 669 -42.90 -0.23 49.04
N SER A 670 -42.35 -1.03 49.95
CA SER A 670 -42.46 -0.88 51.40
C SER A 670 -41.28 -0.12 52.02
N LEU A 671 -41.03 1.11 51.54
CA LEU A 671 -40.02 1.99 52.15
C LEU A 671 -40.47 2.46 53.55
N ARG A 672 -39.70 2.09 54.58
CA ARG A 672 -39.80 2.75 55.91
C ARG A 672 -39.32 4.19 55.79
N VAL A 673 -40.26 5.13 55.80
CA VAL A 673 -39.99 6.58 55.79
C VAL A 673 -39.35 6.98 57.12
N GLN A 674 -38.01 6.99 57.18
CA GLN A 674 -37.27 7.42 58.37
C GLN A 674 -35.91 8.10 58.11
N LYS A 675 -35.54 8.36 56.84
CA LYS A 675 -34.29 9.06 56.46
C LYS A 675 -34.37 9.94 55.20
N ILE A 676 -35.52 10.57 54.94
CA ILE A 676 -35.60 11.81 54.13
C ILE A 676 -36.56 12.77 54.82
N ALA A 677 -36.00 13.65 55.65
CA ALA A 677 -36.56 14.86 56.23
C ALA A 677 -35.37 15.75 56.65
#